data_AF-A0A7W7FUF6-F1
#
_entry.id   AF-A0A7W7FUF6-F1
#
_cell.length_a   1.000
_cell.length_b   1.000
_cell.length_c   1.000
_cell.angle_alpha   90.00
_cell.angle_beta   90.00
_cell.angle_gamma   90.00
#
_symmetry.space_group_name_H-M   'P 1'
#
loop_
_entity.id
_entity.type
_entity.pdbx_description
1 polymer ?
#
loop_
_entity_poly.entity_id
_entity_poly.type
_entity_poly.pdbx_seq_one_letter_code
_entity_poly.pdbx_strand_id
1 'polypeptide(L)'
;MGLLPAEIPDIPEVRAEIVPARLARKLAPLFGVPWPRGPFGTRTWVCDYNKLTLSEIARGAPMPGRRSDTAVAGEADWAIVDRVAVTRPGGALPNEIPNATLNRFGPDTKAAVVLTAANRLLDPVTDAIETALARLVSADGTPLPARLRVVAWAALVLEAFRTQPALVAAAIRARTIQRELLVEWQLPLAESIAALPLTRSEVGRPQPVVEGAGSRAKDGGAADRGGVAGAVDWGAADRGGADRGGVAGAADRGVADRGGVAGLADRGAADRGAAESGGVTGAADRGAAERGGAAGAADRGAAERGGAARGRDTASASRPRELDLADRTVRGLGVSAPDDLVDRLLRQLMAIGTRQSSSHLWLSERAPGQLAVEALVPPTEVLGRYVEQLGHLLDGEPDGVDVLPRVPSATEVSGLPVLARRAVVIGLLAVLRQVRFDVRARELTRAGIVPSLAQVALLATESLGADDPVTVLGRCRVADMTVHTLRHDRRHDLAEPLAELMSQVERCVQLAEAGVVDRGAAAEAISSANVEINIVRRTNATDPDGKLPPPEELDDWLQETWAAYRRVLEPVGGEGDAELSVGHHLHNYASYLTTHPDREADLVAGVELFAQTVIPARQRYWQRTRSFLPLRQSLQIASRATTTLSGLAAGSGRAEQARQWAGMGFDWISRALAEEETVALLAQVSEPAAHFCLLAVPALLTAVEHGVAGADEVAVAGRLLGIAEQWARLVTEGDESSYSHHDRLVGLRARLALLG
;
A
#
# COMPACT_ATOMS: atom_id res chain seq x y z
N MET A 1 -15.26 9.99 -3.67
CA MET A 1 -15.09 9.12 -4.86
C MET A 1 -13.72 8.44 -4.79
N GLY A 2 -13.64 7.19 -5.26
CA GLY A 2 -12.36 6.49 -5.36
C GLY A 2 -11.50 6.99 -6.52
N LEU A 3 -10.18 6.71 -6.47
CA LEU A 3 -9.22 7.19 -7.47
C LEU A 3 -9.27 6.36 -8.74
N LEU A 4 -9.27 5.03 -8.60
CA LEU A 4 -9.44 4.06 -9.69
C LEU A 4 -10.68 3.18 -9.44
N PRO A 5 -11.90 3.74 -9.54
CA PRO A 5 -13.13 3.01 -9.24
C PRO A 5 -13.41 1.92 -10.26
N ALA A 6 -13.85 0.76 -9.78
CA ALA A 6 -14.52 -0.23 -10.60
C ALA A 6 -15.76 0.39 -11.26
N GLU A 7 -16.03 0.01 -12.51
CA GLU A 7 -17.16 0.52 -13.28
C GLU A 7 -18.16 -0.61 -13.56
N ILE A 8 -19.43 -0.30 -13.38
CA ILE A 8 -20.50 -1.26 -13.64
C ILE A 8 -20.80 -1.24 -15.14
N PRO A 9 -20.58 -2.34 -15.86
CA PRO A 9 -20.66 -2.34 -17.32
C PRO A 9 -22.10 -2.19 -17.79
N ASP A 10 -22.26 -1.66 -19.00
CA ASP A 10 -23.46 -1.87 -19.78
C ASP A 10 -23.62 -3.33 -20.21
N ILE A 11 -24.87 -3.76 -20.48
CA ILE A 11 -25.10 -5.08 -21.06
C ILE A 11 -24.79 -4.97 -22.55
N PRO A 12 -23.74 -5.63 -23.05
CA PRO A 12 -23.37 -5.57 -24.45
C PRO A 12 -24.35 -6.37 -25.31
N GLU A 13 -24.39 -6.07 -26.60
CA GLU A 13 -25.17 -6.86 -27.58
C GLU A 13 -24.51 -8.22 -27.88
N VAL A 14 -23.19 -8.31 -27.69
CA VAL A 14 -22.41 -9.51 -27.96
C VAL A 14 -22.77 -10.61 -26.97
N ARG A 15 -23.40 -11.68 -27.46
CA ARG A 15 -23.94 -12.77 -26.62
C ARG A 15 -22.95 -13.37 -25.63
N ALA A 16 -21.67 -13.47 -26.00
CA ALA A 16 -20.63 -14.03 -25.14
C ALA A 16 -20.33 -13.15 -23.91
N GLU A 17 -20.55 -11.84 -24.01
CA GLU A 17 -20.22 -10.85 -22.97
C GLU A 17 -21.43 -10.50 -22.07
N ILE A 18 -22.65 -10.90 -22.48
CA ILE A 18 -23.88 -10.64 -21.72
C ILE A 18 -23.80 -11.24 -20.31
N VAL A 19 -23.34 -12.49 -20.18
CA VAL A 19 -23.31 -13.17 -18.88
C VAL A 19 -22.29 -12.52 -17.93
N PRO A 20 -21.02 -12.30 -18.31
CA PRO A 20 -20.07 -11.53 -17.50
C PRO A 20 -20.60 -10.16 -17.05
N ALA A 21 -21.23 -9.40 -17.96
CA ALA A 21 -21.78 -8.09 -17.63
C ALA A 21 -22.95 -8.18 -16.64
N ARG A 22 -23.83 -9.19 -16.77
CA ARG A 22 -24.90 -9.45 -15.80
C ARG A 22 -24.33 -9.85 -14.44
N LEU A 23 -23.32 -10.71 -14.40
CA LEU A 23 -22.65 -11.10 -13.15
C LEU A 23 -22.00 -9.91 -12.46
N ALA A 24 -21.27 -9.07 -13.21
CA ALA A 24 -20.67 -7.83 -12.71
C ALA A 24 -21.69 -6.91 -12.03
N ARG A 25 -22.85 -6.68 -12.68
CA ARG A 25 -23.96 -5.89 -12.11
C ARG A 25 -24.54 -6.46 -10.82
N LYS A 26 -24.51 -7.79 -10.64
CA LYS A 26 -24.96 -8.43 -9.40
C LYS A 26 -23.89 -8.42 -8.32
N LEU A 27 -22.63 -8.59 -8.70
CA LEU A 27 -21.51 -8.65 -7.77
C LEU A 27 -21.17 -7.27 -7.19
N ALA A 28 -21.24 -6.21 -8.01
CA ALA A 28 -20.92 -4.84 -7.63
C ALA A 28 -21.54 -4.39 -6.28
N PRO A 29 -22.88 -4.41 -6.11
CA PRO A 29 -23.48 -3.94 -4.86
C PRO A 29 -23.14 -4.83 -3.66
N LEU A 30 -22.78 -6.12 -3.84
CA LEU A 30 -22.41 -7.01 -2.74
C LEU A 30 -21.07 -6.65 -2.08
N PHE A 31 -20.23 -5.88 -2.77
CA PHE A 31 -18.89 -5.47 -2.31
C PHE A 31 -18.69 -3.95 -2.31
N GLY A 32 -19.77 -3.19 -2.11
CA GLY A 32 -19.69 -1.75 -1.87
C GLY A 32 -19.52 -0.89 -3.13
N VAL A 33 -19.60 -1.46 -4.34
CA VAL A 33 -19.49 -0.69 -5.57
C VAL A 33 -20.81 0.03 -5.84
N PRO A 34 -20.82 1.38 -5.88
CA PRO A 34 -22.05 2.15 -6.04
C PRO A 34 -22.71 1.91 -7.39
N TRP A 35 -24.03 1.68 -7.37
CA TRP A 35 -24.84 1.56 -8.59
C TRP A 35 -26.11 2.42 -8.52
N PRO A 36 -26.04 3.73 -8.82
CA PRO A 36 -27.21 4.62 -8.67
C PRO A 36 -28.45 4.18 -9.46
N ARG A 37 -28.24 3.52 -10.62
CA ARG A 37 -29.30 2.99 -11.50
C ARG A 37 -29.61 1.51 -11.23
N GLY A 38 -29.13 0.96 -10.12
CA GLY A 38 -29.30 -0.44 -9.76
C GLY A 38 -30.73 -0.75 -9.29
N PRO A 39 -31.13 -2.03 -9.30
CA PRO A 39 -32.47 -2.45 -8.88
C PRO A 39 -32.76 -2.19 -7.40
N PHE A 40 -31.72 -1.95 -6.59
CA PHE A 40 -31.83 -1.66 -5.15
C PHE A 40 -31.57 -0.17 -4.83
N GLY A 41 -31.57 0.69 -5.85
CA GLY A 41 -31.17 2.10 -5.72
C GLY A 41 -29.68 2.24 -5.42
N THR A 42 -29.32 3.20 -4.56
CA THR A 42 -27.94 3.46 -4.12
C THR A 42 -27.41 2.44 -3.11
N ARG A 43 -28.22 1.46 -2.71
CA ARG A 43 -27.86 0.52 -1.64
C ARG A 43 -26.74 -0.41 -2.06
N THR A 44 -25.80 -0.60 -1.14
CA THR A 44 -24.68 -1.53 -1.26
C THR A 44 -24.45 -2.25 0.06
N TRP A 45 -23.76 -3.38 -0.03
CA TRP A 45 -23.38 -4.26 1.05
C TRP A 45 -21.88 -4.50 1.02
N VAL A 46 -21.35 -5.06 2.10
CA VAL A 46 -19.98 -5.55 2.18
C VAL A 46 -20.05 -6.99 2.67
N CYS A 47 -20.13 -7.92 1.73
CA CYS A 47 -20.28 -9.34 2.02
C CYS A 47 -18.92 -10.00 2.26
N ASP A 48 -18.86 -10.93 3.22
CA ASP A 48 -17.71 -11.82 3.38
C ASP A 48 -17.75 -12.89 2.28
N TYR A 49 -16.73 -12.91 1.42
CA TYR A 49 -16.58 -13.90 0.34
C TYR A 49 -16.76 -15.35 0.81
N ASN A 50 -16.32 -15.68 2.03
CA ASN A 50 -16.40 -17.05 2.55
C ASN A 50 -17.84 -17.46 2.87
N LYS A 51 -18.67 -16.49 3.26
CA LYS A 51 -20.08 -16.70 3.62
C LYS A 51 -21.03 -16.50 2.44
N LEU A 52 -20.56 -15.78 1.42
CA LEU A 52 -21.32 -15.50 0.21
C LEU A 52 -21.70 -16.79 -0.53
N THR A 53 -22.97 -16.90 -0.90
CA THR A 53 -23.54 -18.03 -1.63
C THR A 53 -23.77 -17.70 -3.11
N LEU A 54 -23.89 -18.73 -3.96
CA LEU A 54 -24.24 -18.54 -5.37
C LEU A 54 -25.61 -17.88 -5.55
N SER A 55 -26.58 -18.16 -4.68
CA SER A 55 -27.90 -17.55 -4.72
C SER A 55 -27.86 -16.05 -4.41
N GLU A 56 -27.02 -15.63 -3.44
CA GLU A 56 -26.82 -14.20 -3.17
C GLU A 56 -26.15 -13.50 -4.36
N ILE A 57 -25.18 -14.15 -5.01
CA ILE A 57 -24.57 -13.62 -6.24
C ILE A 57 -25.59 -13.53 -7.38
N ALA A 58 -26.44 -14.55 -7.59
CA ALA A 58 -27.49 -14.52 -8.61
C ALA A 58 -28.46 -13.33 -8.45
N ARG A 59 -28.77 -13.04 -7.18
CA ARG A 59 -29.70 -12.01 -6.74
C ARG A 59 -29.08 -10.61 -6.74
N GLY A 60 -27.79 -10.53 -6.39
CA GLY A 60 -27.05 -9.30 -6.16
C GLY A 60 -27.39 -8.63 -4.82
N ALA A 61 -27.90 -9.39 -3.87
CA ALA A 61 -28.25 -8.95 -2.52
C ALA A 61 -28.14 -10.10 -1.50
N PRO A 62 -27.82 -9.84 -0.22
CA PRO A 62 -27.77 -10.86 0.82
C PRO A 62 -29.13 -11.53 1.06
N MET A 63 -29.11 -12.78 1.52
CA MET A 63 -30.30 -13.54 1.89
C MET A 63 -30.64 -13.42 3.38
N PRO A 64 -31.93 -13.57 3.76
CA PRO A 64 -32.31 -13.59 5.17
C PRO A 64 -31.70 -14.83 5.83
N GLY A 65 -31.18 -14.65 7.06
CA GLY A 65 -30.80 -15.80 7.88
C GLY A 65 -32.02 -16.67 8.18
N ARG A 66 -31.82 -17.99 8.38
CA ARG A 66 -32.88 -18.98 8.64
C ARG A 66 -33.83 -18.67 9.82
N ARG A 67 -33.51 -17.68 10.65
CA ARG A 67 -34.29 -17.24 11.81
C ARG A 67 -35.12 -15.97 11.57
N SER A 68 -35.04 -15.37 10.39
CA SER A 68 -35.80 -14.15 10.09
C SER A 68 -37.09 -14.54 9.36
N ASP A 69 -38.19 -14.64 10.12
CA ASP A 69 -39.56 -14.76 9.57
C ASP A 69 -40.07 -13.39 9.09
N THR A 70 -39.23 -12.61 8.42
CA THR A 70 -39.63 -11.32 7.86
C THR A 70 -40.37 -11.53 6.55
N ALA A 71 -41.70 -11.59 6.63
CA ALA A 71 -42.56 -11.57 5.46
C ALA A 71 -42.60 -10.17 4.83
N VAL A 72 -42.60 -10.11 3.49
CA VAL A 72 -42.86 -8.86 2.75
C VAL A 72 -44.31 -8.46 3.01
N ALA A 73 -44.52 -7.43 3.83
CA ALA A 73 -45.83 -6.80 3.99
C ALA A 73 -46.06 -5.75 2.88
N GLY A 74 -47.19 -5.82 2.18
CA GLY A 74 -47.57 -4.84 1.14
C GLY A 74 -47.78 -5.47 -0.24
N GLU A 75 -48.06 -4.63 -1.26
CA GLU A 75 -48.39 -5.04 -2.64
C GLU A 75 -47.16 -5.39 -3.51
N ALA A 76 -45.96 -4.94 -3.15
CA ALA A 76 -44.74 -5.23 -3.90
C ALA A 76 -44.29 -6.70 -3.79
N ASP A 77 -43.76 -7.26 -4.88
CA ASP A 77 -43.27 -8.65 -4.93
C ASP A 77 -41.97 -8.88 -4.13
N TRP A 78 -41.27 -7.80 -3.78
CA TRP A 78 -40.05 -7.82 -2.99
C TRP A 78 -39.88 -6.52 -2.19
N ALA A 79 -39.11 -6.59 -1.10
CA ALA A 79 -38.75 -5.44 -0.27
C ALA A 79 -37.34 -5.62 0.31
N ILE A 80 -36.79 -4.55 0.89
CA ILE A 80 -35.57 -4.63 1.70
C ILE A 80 -35.98 -4.49 3.16
N VAL A 81 -35.76 -5.54 3.95
CA VAL A 81 -36.07 -5.59 5.39
C VAL A 81 -34.78 -5.88 6.13
N ASP A 82 -34.41 -5.03 7.10
CA ASP A 82 -33.18 -5.16 7.90
C ASP A 82 -31.93 -5.43 7.06
N ARG A 83 -31.83 -4.72 5.92
CA ARG A 83 -30.73 -4.79 4.92
C ARG A 83 -30.71 -6.05 4.06
N VAL A 84 -31.73 -6.89 4.13
CA VAL A 84 -31.84 -8.10 3.32
C VAL A 84 -32.90 -7.90 2.25
N ALA A 85 -32.63 -8.34 1.02
CA ALA A 85 -33.66 -8.39 0.00
C ALA A 85 -34.55 -9.63 0.20
N VAL A 86 -35.82 -9.41 0.49
CA VAL A 86 -36.84 -10.45 0.70
C VAL A 86 -37.83 -10.43 -0.45
N THR A 87 -38.23 -11.61 -0.92
CA THR A 87 -39.28 -11.80 -1.94
C THR A 87 -40.48 -12.49 -1.33
N ARG A 88 -41.65 -12.34 -1.94
CA ARG A 88 -42.78 -13.23 -1.64
C ARG A 88 -42.45 -14.69 -1.98
N PRO A 89 -43.11 -15.68 -1.35
CA PRO A 89 -42.99 -17.08 -1.76
C PRO A 89 -43.21 -17.24 -3.27
N GLY A 90 -42.21 -17.79 -3.99
CA GLY A 90 -42.23 -17.95 -5.44
C GLY A 90 -41.85 -16.69 -6.26
N GLY A 91 -41.65 -15.54 -5.63
CA GLY A 91 -41.18 -14.31 -6.26
C GLY A 91 -39.67 -14.30 -6.51
N ALA A 92 -39.23 -13.62 -7.57
CA ALA A 92 -37.83 -13.42 -7.92
C ALA A 92 -37.41 -11.95 -7.77
N LEU A 93 -36.13 -11.70 -7.55
CA LEU A 93 -35.61 -10.33 -7.56
C LEU A 93 -35.44 -9.81 -9.00
N PRO A 94 -35.45 -8.47 -9.21
CA PRO A 94 -35.24 -7.89 -10.53
C PRO A 94 -33.95 -8.40 -11.19
N ASN A 95 -34.07 -8.93 -12.40
CA ASN A 95 -32.95 -9.43 -13.22
C ASN A 95 -32.13 -10.56 -12.57
N GLU A 96 -32.71 -11.34 -11.66
CA GLU A 96 -32.08 -12.51 -11.06
C GLU A 96 -31.53 -13.47 -12.12
N ILE A 97 -30.32 -14.00 -11.88
CA ILE A 97 -29.64 -14.91 -12.81
C ILE A 97 -30.02 -16.34 -12.44
N PRO A 98 -30.60 -17.13 -13.36
CA PRO A 98 -30.95 -18.52 -13.04
C PRO A 98 -29.73 -19.33 -12.61
N ASN A 99 -29.86 -20.14 -11.55
CA ASN A 99 -28.78 -21.01 -11.06
C ASN A 99 -28.20 -21.91 -12.15
N ALA A 100 -29.02 -22.36 -13.11
CA ALA A 100 -28.58 -23.15 -14.25
C ALA A 100 -27.54 -22.42 -15.15
N THR A 101 -27.57 -21.09 -15.18
CA THR A 101 -26.57 -20.27 -15.87
C THR A 101 -25.26 -20.22 -15.07
N LEU A 102 -25.34 -20.13 -13.75
CA LEU A 102 -24.17 -20.08 -12.86
C LEU A 102 -23.43 -21.42 -12.83
N ASN A 103 -24.14 -22.54 -12.81
CA ASN A 103 -23.55 -23.89 -12.77
C ASN A 103 -22.68 -24.25 -14.00
N ARG A 104 -22.59 -23.36 -15.01
CA ARG A 104 -21.71 -23.52 -16.18
C ARG A 104 -20.27 -23.07 -15.92
N PHE A 105 -20.02 -22.38 -14.81
CA PHE A 105 -18.70 -21.82 -14.48
C PHE A 105 -17.86 -22.80 -13.66
N GLY A 106 -16.65 -23.08 -14.15
CA GLY A 106 -15.51 -23.68 -13.42
C GLY A 106 -15.70 -25.03 -12.70
N PRO A 107 -14.61 -25.60 -12.16
CA PRO A 107 -14.67 -26.68 -11.16
C PRO A 107 -15.17 -26.18 -9.79
N ASP A 108 -14.79 -24.97 -9.38
CA ASP A 108 -15.45 -24.22 -8.29
C ASP A 108 -16.26 -23.07 -8.90
N THR A 109 -17.58 -23.24 -8.87
CA THR A 109 -18.51 -22.30 -9.51
C THR A 109 -18.52 -20.94 -8.85
N LYS A 110 -18.37 -20.85 -7.52
CA LYS A 110 -18.42 -19.57 -6.81
C LYS A 110 -17.19 -18.72 -7.17
N ALA A 111 -16.00 -19.28 -7.06
CA ALA A 111 -14.76 -18.59 -7.39
C ALA A 111 -14.74 -18.16 -8.86
N ALA A 112 -15.12 -19.04 -9.80
CA ALA A 112 -15.13 -18.69 -11.23
C ALA A 112 -16.13 -17.56 -11.56
N VAL A 113 -17.33 -17.58 -10.96
CA VAL A 113 -18.33 -16.52 -11.13
C VAL A 113 -17.84 -15.19 -10.56
N VAL A 114 -17.31 -15.20 -9.33
CA VAL A 114 -16.80 -13.98 -8.68
C VAL A 114 -15.64 -13.39 -9.48
N LEU A 115 -14.70 -14.22 -9.94
CA LEU A 115 -13.55 -13.74 -10.72
C LEU A 115 -13.97 -13.20 -12.09
N THR A 116 -14.92 -13.85 -12.78
CA THR A 116 -15.47 -13.35 -14.04
C THR A 116 -16.10 -11.97 -13.87
N ALA A 117 -16.93 -11.81 -12.85
CA ALA A 117 -17.58 -10.54 -12.54
C ALA A 117 -16.57 -9.46 -12.12
N ALA A 118 -15.60 -9.81 -11.28
CA ALA A 118 -14.59 -8.88 -10.79
C ALA A 118 -13.69 -8.37 -11.91
N ASN A 119 -13.18 -9.25 -12.78
CA ASN A 119 -12.42 -8.83 -13.96
C ASN A 119 -13.27 -7.87 -14.80
N ARG A 120 -14.53 -8.23 -15.09
CA ARG A 120 -15.42 -7.37 -15.87
C ARG A 120 -15.69 -6.00 -15.22
N LEU A 121 -15.77 -5.92 -13.89
CA LEU A 121 -15.90 -4.65 -13.15
C LEU A 121 -14.61 -3.81 -13.16
N LEU A 122 -13.46 -4.48 -13.24
CA LEU A 122 -12.13 -3.88 -13.19
C LEU A 122 -11.50 -3.72 -14.58
N ASP A 123 -12.17 -4.12 -15.66
CA ASP A 123 -11.67 -4.01 -17.04
C ASP A 123 -11.20 -2.57 -17.34
N PRO A 124 -11.99 -1.51 -17.07
CA PRO A 124 -11.56 -0.13 -17.37
C PRO A 124 -10.34 0.31 -16.55
N VAL A 125 -10.22 -0.19 -15.31
CA VAL A 125 -9.04 0.07 -14.46
C VAL A 125 -7.82 -0.67 -14.99
N THR A 126 -7.99 -1.92 -15.43
CA THR A 126 -6.93 -2.75 -16.01
C THR A 126 -6.36 -2.08 -17.26
N ASP A 127 -7.22 -1.66 -18.19
CA ASP A 127 -6.82 -0.97 -19.42
C ASP A 127 -6.16 0.39 -19.11
N ALA A 128 -6.64 1.11 -18.08
CA ALA A 128 -6.04 2.35 -17.61
C ALA A 128 -4.61 2.16 -17.08
N ILE A 129 -4.36 1.07 -16.33
CA ILE A 129 -3.02 0.73 -15.82
C ILE A 129 -2.07 0.39 -16.97
N GLU A 130 -2.47 -0.45 -17.93
CA GLU A 130 -1.63 -0.76 -19.09
C GLU A 130 -1.28 0.50 -19.88
N THR A 131 -2.28 1.36 -20.12
CA THR A 131 -2.10 2.64 -20.81
C THR A 131 -1.13 3.54 -20.07
N ALA A 132 -1.25 3.64 -18.74
CA ALA A 132 -0.37 4.47 -17.92
C ALA A 132 1.07 3.95 -17.92
N LEU A 133 1.27 2.65 -17.72
CA LEU A 133 2.60 2.02 -17.70
C LEU A 133 3.35 2.23 -19.01
N ALA A 134 2.66 2.17 -20.16
CA ALA A 134 3.24 2.45 -21.47
C ALA A 134 3.71 3.92 -21.64
N ARG A 135 3.28 4.85 -20.78
CA ARG A 135 3.67 6.27 -20.79
C ARG A 135 4.73 6.62 -19.75
N LEU A 136 5.04 5.72 -18.82
CA LEU A 136 6.06 5.92 -17.79
C LEU A 136 7.44 5.56 -18.33
N VAL A 137 8.09 6.56 -18.94
CA VAL A 137 9.41 6.48 -19.56
C VAL A 137 10.36 7.49 -18.92
N SER A 138 11.66 7.31 -19.07
CA SER A 138 12.68 8.32 -18.70
C SER A 138 12.63 9.53 -19.63
N ALA A 139 13.38 10.59 -19.29
CA ALA A 139 13.44 11.83 -20.05
C ALA A 139 13.81 11.64 -21.54
N ASP A 140 14.69 10.67 -21.84
CA ASP A 140 15.11 10.31 -23.20
C ASP A 140 14.12 9.39 -23.95
N GLY A 141 13.01 9.03 -23.31
CA GLY A 141 11.97 8.16 -23.87
C GLY A 141 12.26 6.66 -23.75
N THR A 142 13.37 6.26 -23.12
CA THR A 142 13.65 4.84 -22.84
C THR A 142 12.77 4.32 -21.69
N PRO A 143 12.56 3.00 -21.58
CA PRO A 143 11.84 2.44 -20.44
C PRO A 143 12.54 2.80 -19.13
N LEU A 144 11.76 3.19 -18.11
CA LEU A 144 12.30 3.38 -16.76
C LEU A 144 12.99 2.10 -16.26
N PRO A 145 13.93 2.24 -15.30
CA PRO A 145 14.47 1.10 -14.57
C PRO A 145 13.35 0.14 -14.11
N ALA A 146 13.54 -1.17 -14.28
CA ALA A 146 12.59 -2.23 -13.94
C ALA A 146 12.07 -2.08 -12.52
N ARG A 147 12.94 -1.68 -11.57
CA ARG A 147 12.55 -1.39 -10.19
C ARG A 147 11.48 -0.29 -10.11
N LEU A 148 11.67 0.81 -10.83
CA LEU A 148 10.72 1.93 -10.85
C LEU A 148 9.43 1.58 -11.60
N ARG A 149 9.51 0.78 -12.67
CA ARG A 149 8.32 0.28 -13.38
C ARG A 149 7.47 -0.65 -12.51
N VAL A 150 8.11 -1.55 -11.76
CA VAL A 150 7.44 -2.42 -10.77
C VAL A 150 6.81 -1.61 -9.65
N VAL A 151 7.47 -0.58 -9.15
CA VAL A 151 6.90 0.36 -8.16
C VAL A 151 5.65 1.03 -8.70
N ALA A 152 5.71 1.58 -9.92
CA ALA A 152 4.57 2.24 -10.53
C ALA A 152 3.38 1.27 -10.69
N TRP A 153 3.63 0.07 -11.22
CA TRP A 153 2.61 -0.96 -11.35
C TRP A 153 2.01 -1.37 -10.00
N ALA A 154 2.84 -1.65 -9.00
CA ALA A 154 2.39 -2.06 -7.68
C ALA A 154 1.58 -0.95 -6.99
N ALA A 155 1.98 0.31 -7.15
CA ALA A 155 1.25 1.48 -6.65
C ALA A 155 -0.13 1.61 -7.30
N LEU A 156 -0.23 1.36 -8.62
CA LEU A 156 -1.50 1.41 -9.35
C LEU A 156 -2.45 0.29 -8.94
N VAL A 157 -1.95 -0.94 -8.79
CA VAL A 157 -2.74 -2.08 -8.29
C VAL A 157 -3.17 -1.84 -6.83
N LEU A 158 -2.27 -1.30 -6.01
CA LEU A 158 -2.60 -0.91 -4.63
C LEU A 158 -3.68 0.18 -4.60
N GLU A 159 -3.66 1.15 -5.51
CA GLU A 159 -4.67 2.21 -5.56
C GLU A 159 -6.05 1.67 -6.00
N ALA A 160 -6.09 0.72 -6.93
CA ALA A 160 -7.31 -0.01 -7.25
C ALA A 160 -7.85 -0.80 -6.04
N PHE A 161 -6.96 -1.44 -5.26
CA PHE A 161 -7.33 -2.09 -4.00
C PHE A 161 -7.89 -1.08 -2.99
N ARG A 162 -7.21 0.05 -2.73
CA ARG A 162 -7.68 1.07 -1.79
C ARG A 162 -9.05 1.62 -2.17
N THR A 163 -9.29 1.77 -3.47
CA THR A 163 -10.56 2.27 -4.00
C THR A 163 -11.71 1.25 -3.83
N GLN A 164 -11.44 -0.06 -3.96
CA GLN A 164 -12.45 -1.11 -3.78
C GLN A 164 -11.92 -2.33 -2.98
N PRO A 165 -11.62 -2.19 -1.67
CA PRO A 165 -10.89 -3.22 -0.92
C PRO A 165 -11.64 -4.56 -0.87
N ALA A 166 -12.95 -4.50 -0.65
CA ALA A 166 -13.80 -5.70 -0.55
C ALA A 166 -13.88 -6.48 -1.86
N LEU A 167 -14.07 -5.78 -3.00
CA LEU A 167 -14.15 -6.41 -4.32
C LEU A 167 -12.81 -7.04 -4.69
N VAL A 168 -11.70 -6.30 -4.54
CA VAL A 168 -10.38 -6.80 -4.93
C VAL A 168 -9.95 -7.95 -4.01
N ALA A 169 -10.20 -7.88 -2.70
CA ALA A 169 -9.92 -9.00 -1.80
C ALA A 169 -10.73 -10.27 -2.16
N ALA A 170 -12.01 -10.12 -2.52
CA ALA A 170 -12.83 -11.23 -2.98
C ALA A 170 -12.30 -11.82 -4.30
N ALA A 171 -11.84 -10.96 -5.23
CA ALA A 171 -11.23 -11.37 -6.49
C ALA A 171 -9.91 -12.11 -6.28
N ILE A 172 -9.05 -11.66 -5.36
CA ILE A 172 -7.78 -12.35 -5.02
C ILE A 172 -8.06 -13.74 -4.45
N ARG A 173 -9.05 -13.88 -3.55
CA ARG A 173 -9.46 -15.19 -3.02
C ARG A 173 -9.99 -16.10 -4.11
N ALA A 174 -10.86 -15.58 -4.97
CA ALA A 174 -11.41 -16.32 -6.10
C ALA A 174 -10.30 -16.79 -7.06
N ARG A 175 -9.34 -15.92 -7.40
CA ARG A 175 -8.14 -16.26 -8.18
C ARG A 175 -7.33 -17.37 -7.52
N THR A 176 -7.06 -17.25 -6.21
CA THR A 176 -6.26 -18.25 -5.47
C THR A 176 -6.92 -19.63 -5.55
N ILE A 177 -8.23 -19.73 -5.30
CA ILE A 177 -8.99 -20.99 -5.42
C ILE A 177 -8.93 -21.53 -6.86
N GLN A 178 -9.12 -20.68 -7.87
CA GLN A 178 -9.04 -21.13 -9.27
C GLN A 178 -7.65 -21.62 -9.66
N ARG A 179 -6.56 -20.99 -9.17
CA ARG A 179 -5.19 -21.44 -9.43
C ARG A 179 -4.88 -22.75 -8.71
N GLU A 180 -5.27 -22.89 -7.44
CA GLU A 180 -5.03 -24.11 -6.64
C GLU A 180 -5.68 -25.36 -7.27
N LEU A 181 -6.88 -25.21 -7.85
CA LEU A 181 -7.58 -26.30 -8.56
C LEU A 181 -6.88 -26.76 -9.86
N LEU A 182 -5.82 -26.07 -10.29
CA LEU A 182 -5.04 -26.37 -11.49
C LEU A 182 -3.64 -26.86 -11.17
N VAL A 183 -3.21 -26.79 -9.91
CA VAL A 183 -1.92 -27.31 -9.52
C VAL A 183 -1.97 -28.82 -9.66
N GLU A 184 -1.37 -29.33 -10.74
CA GLU A 184 -1.24 -30.76 -10.94
C GLU A 184 -0.30 -31.34 -9.90
N TRP A 185 -0.73 -32.43 -9.29
CA TRP A 185 0.11 -33.18 -8.37
C TRP A 185 1.15 -33.96 -9.17
N GLN A 186 2.38 -33.46 -9.15
CA GLN A 186 3.53 -34.20 -9.69
C GLN A 186 4.04 -35.16 -8.63
N LEU A 187 3.41 -36.33 -8.56
CA LEU A 187 3.93 -37.44 -7.77
C LEU A 187 4.83 -38.30 -8.67
N PRO A 188 6.15 -38.39 -8.39
CA PRO A 188 6.99 -39.33 -9.10
C PRO A 188 6.45 -40.74 -8.85
N LEU A 189 6.11 -41.45 -9.93
CA LEU A 189 5.64 -42.82 -9.84
C LEU A 189 6.82 -43.72 -9.49
N ALA A 190 6.63 -44.60 -8.50
CA ALA A 190 7.61 -45.65 -8.23
C ALA A 190 7.75 -46.55 -9.46
N GLU A 191 8.96 -47.03 -9.73
CA GLU A 191 9.28 -47.82 -10.94
C GLU A 191 8.35 -49.04 -11.10
N SER A 192 8.00 -49.68 -9.98
CA SER A 192 7.10 -50.84 -9.95
C SER A 192 5.68 -50.57 -10.43
N ILE A 193 5.23 -49.31 -10.41
CA ILE A 193 3.89 -48.90 -10.85
C ILE A 193 3.93 -48.00 -12.09
N ALA A 194 5.10 -47.48 -12.48
CA ALA A 194 5.25 -46.61 -13.64
C ALA A 194 4.84 -47.27 -14.96
N ALA A 195 4.94 -48.60 -15.04
CA ALA A 195 4.50 -49.39 -16.19
C ALA A 195 3.01 -49.77 -16.17
N LEU A 196 2.29 -49.52 -15.07
CA LEU A 196 0.86 -49.83 -14.99
C LEU A 196 0.05 -48.77 -15.76
N PRO A 197 -0.99 -49.19 -16.50
CA PRO A 197 -1.84 -48.26 -17.23
C PRO A 197 -2.67 -47.43 -16.24
N LEU A 198 -2.25 -46.18 -16.01
CA LEU A 198 -3.00 -45.27 -15.14
C LEU A 198 -4.34 -44.87 -15.76
N THR A 199 -5.41 -44.93 -14.97
CA THR A 199 -6.73 -44.48 -15.41
C THR A 199 -6.81 -42.95 -15.48
N ARG A 200 -7.83 -42.40 -16.16
CA ARG A 200 -7.93 -40.95 -16.43
C ARG A 200 -7.97 -40.05 -15.19
N SER A 201 -8.31 -40.61 -14.04
CA SER A 201 -8.50 -39.89 -12.79
C SER A 201 -7.40 -40.18 -11.77
N GLU A 202 -6.40 -40.99 -12.13
CA GLU A 202 -5.26 -41.31 -11.27
C GLU A 202 -4.16 -40.25 -11.36
N VAL A 203 -3.54 -39.97 -10.21
CA VAL A 203 -2.46 -39.00 -10.06
C VAL A 203 -1.20 -39.52 -10.75
N GLY A 204 -0.49 -38.65 -11.48
CA GLY A 204 0.73 -39.01 -12.21
C GLY A 204 0.52 -39.56 -13.62
N ARG A 205 -0.72 -39.61 -14.12
CA ARG A 205 -0.97 -39.95 -15.53
C ARG A 205 -0.24 -38.95 -16.43
N PRO A 206 0.67 -39.38 -17.32
CA PRO A 206 1.31 -38.49 -18.27
C PRO A 206 0.22 -37.82 -19.10
N GLN A 207 0.16 -36.48 -19.10
CA GLN A 207 -0.68 -35.81 -20.08
C GLN A 207 -0.21 -36.24 -21.47
N PRO A 208 -1.14 -36.56 -22.40
CA PRO A 208 -0.75 -36.81 -23.78
C PRO A 208 0.02 -35.58 -24.25
N VAL A 209 1.29 -35.76 -24.60
CA VAL A 209 2.11 -34.70 -25.18
C VAL A 209 1.33 -34.24 -26.40
N VAL A 210 0.83 -33.00 -26.35
CA VAL A 210 0.18 -32.38 -27.50
C VAL A 210 1.30 -32.06 -28.48
N GLU A 211 1.74 -33.07 -29.23
CA GLU A 211 2.67 -32.88 -30.33
C GLU A 211 2.01 -31.92 -31.33
N GLY A 212 2.72 -30.83 -31.61
CA GLY A 212 2.22 -29.70 -32.37
C GLY A 212 1.62 -30.13 -33.70
N ALA A 213 0.57 -29.42 -34.09
CA ALA A 213 -0.07 -29.51 -35.39
C ALA A 213 0.97 -29.45 -36.53
N GLY A 214 1.34 -30.61 -37.05
CA GLY A 214 2.25 -30.77 -38.16
C GLY A 214 1.92 -32.04 -38.91
N SER A 215 1.47 -31.87 -40.15
CA SER A 215 1.44 -32.89 -41.21
C SER A 215 0.32 -33.95 -41.15
N ARG A 216 -0.75 -33.65 -41.90
CA ARG A 216 -1.59 -34.62 -42.63
C ARG A 216 -0.79 -35.82 -43.13
N ALA A 217 -1.24 -37.02 -42.79
CA ALA A 217 -1.24 -38.16 -43.70
C ALA A 217 -2.56 -38.91 -43.52
N LYS A 218 -3.34 -38.95 -44.61
CA LYS A 218 -4.44 -39.91 -44.79
C LYS A 218 -3.82 -41.31 -44.82
N ASP A 219 -4.46 -42.28 -44.19
CA ASP A 219 -4.95 -43.47 -44.89
C ASP A 219 -5.90 -44.30 -44.02
N GLY A 220 -6.71 -45.09 -44.70
CA GLY A 220 -8.01 -45.58 -44.23
C GLY A 220 -7.98 -46.85 -43.37
N GLY A 221 -9.16 -47.22 -42.88
CA GLY A 221 -9.37 -48.49 -42.19
C GLY A 221 -10.72 -48.56 -41.50
N ALA A 222 -11.64 -49.36 -42.05
CA ALA A 222 -13.02 -49.50 -41.62
C ALA A 222 -13.23 -50.54 -40.50
N ALA A 223 -14.38 -50.40 -39.83
CA ALA A 223 -15.13 -51.37 -39.02
C ALA A 223 -14.56 -51.79 -37.65
N ASP A 224 -15.34 -51.63 -36.57
CA ASP A 224 -16.27 -52.69 -36.14
C ASP A 224 -17.35 -52.18 -35.16
N ARG A 225 -18.51 -52.85 -35.21
CA ARG A 225 -19.66 -52.66 -34.32
C ARG A 225 -19.48 -53.50 -33.05
N GLY A 226 -19.84 -52.94 -31.90
CA GLY A 226 -19.98 -53.72 -30.67
C GLY A 226 -20.75 -52.94 -29.62
N GLY A 227 -22.07 -53.08 -29.61
CA GLY A 227 -22.90 -52.66 -28.49
C GLY A 227 -22.90 -53.72 -27.40
N VAL A 228 -22.86 -53.29 -26.13
CA VAL A 228 -23.35 -54.09 -25.00
C VAL A 228 -24.07 -53.15 -24.04
N ALA A 229 -25.36 -53.41 -23.88
CA ALA A 229 -26.19 -52.89 -22.82
C ALA A 229 -25.82 -53.56 -21.50
N GLY A 230 -25.74 -52.79 -20.43
CA GLY A 230 -25.54 -53.28 -19.08
C GLY A 230 -26.21 -52.35 -18.09
N ALA A 231 -27.52 -52.53 -17.91
CA ALA A 231 -28.25 -52.00 -16.78
C ALA A 231 -27.79 -52.74 -15.52
N VAL A 232 -27.44 -52.00 -14.46
CA VAL A 232 -27.47 -52.53 -13.10
C VAL A 232 -28.06 -51.45 -12.20
N ASP A 233 -29.26 -51.77 -11.75
CA ASP A 233 -30.01 -51.17 -10.64
C ASP A 233 -29.50 -51.78 -9.33
N TRP A 234 -29.14 -50.95 -8.35
CA TRP A 234 -29.11 -51.31 -6.92
C TRP A 234 -29.32 -50.06 -6.06
N GLY A 235 -30.54 -49.93 -5.53
CA GLY A 235 -30.76 -50.04 -4.09
C GLY A 235 -30.54 -48.78 -3.25
N ALA A 236 -31.63 -48.09 -2.97
CA ALA A 236 -31.81 -47.26 -1.79
C ALA A 236 -31.97 -48.10 -0.52
N ALA A 237 -31.28 -47.72 0.56
CA ALA A 237 -31.56 -47.97 1.98
C ALA A 237 -30.35 -47.40 2.78
N ASP A 238 -30.42 -46.86 3.98
CA ASP A 238 -31.47 -46.31 4.84
C ASP A 238 -30.73 -45.58 5.98
N ARG A 239 -31.48 -44.83 6.79
CA ARG A 239 -31.07 -43.98 7.91
C ARG A 239 -30.34 -44.68 9.08
N GLY A 240 -29.50 -43.89 9.75
CA GLY A 240 -29.14 -43.97 11.17
C GLY A 240 -27.93 -43.06 11.44
N GLY A 241 -27.89 -42.07 12.33
CA GLY A 241 -28.71 -41.77 13.49
C GLY A 241 -27.88 -41.92 14.78
N ALA A 242 -27.46 -40.78 15.36
CA ALA A 242 -26.93 -40.59 16.73
C ALA A 242 -25.53 -41.22 17.02
N ASP A 243 -24.68 -40.76 17.94
CA ASP A 243 -24.76 -39.72 18.96
C ASP A 243 -23.33 -39.36 19.47
N ARG A 244 -23.29 -38.26 20.21
CA ARG A 244 -22.28 -37.64 21.09
C ARG A 244 -21.09 -38.44 21.66
N GLY A 245 -20.01 -37.68 21.87
CA GLY A 245 -18.99 -37.85 22.93
C GLY A 245 -17.67 -37.23 22.45
N GLY A 246 -16.99 -36.28 23.09
CA GLY A 246 -16.94 -35.90 24.48
C GLY A 246 -15.49 -35.92 24.95
N VAL A 247 -14.99 -34.75 25.36
CA VAL A 247 -13.95 -34.51 26.39
C VAL A 247 -12.45 -34.52 26.00
N ALA A 248 -11.86 -33.37 26.36
CA ALA A 248 -10.49 -32.98 26.71
C ALA A 248 -9.34 -34.00 26.82
N GLY A 249 -8.13 -33.50 26.50
CA GLY A 249 -6.86 -34.08 26.94
C GLY A 249 -5.68 -33.16 26.61
N ALA A 250 -5.10 -32.55 27.64
CA ALA A 250 -3.91 -31.71 27.58
C ALA A 250 -2.61 -32.53 27.47
N ALA A 251 -1.52 -31.85 27.10
CA ALA A 251 -0.20 -31.87 27.77
C ALA A 251 1.02 -31.94 26.83
N ASP A 252 1.89 -30.96 27.08
CA ASP A 252 3.33 -30.83 26.87
C ASP A 252 4.21 -32.08 26.69
N ARG A 253 5.21 -31.90 25.83
CA ARG A 253 6.69 -32.11 25.95
C ARG A 253 7.20 -32.30 24.52
N GLY A 254 8.07 -31.48 23.95
CA GLY A 254 9.38 -31.09 24.44
C GLY A 254 10.44 -32.00 23.82
N VAL A 255 11.32 -31.44 22.99
CA VAL A 255 12.78 -31.69 22.86
C VAL A 255 13.26 -31.26 21.46
N ALA A 256 14.34 -30.49 21.51
CA ALA A 256 15.10 -29.92 20.41
C ALA A 256 15.78 -30.96 19.53
N ASP A 257 16.02 -30.62 18.26
CA ASP A 257 17.39 -30.78 17.74
C ASP A 257 17.73 -29.83 16.60
N ARG A 258 19.05 -29.62 16.48
CA ARG A 258 19.77 -28.57 15.77
C ARG A 258 19.80 -28.73 14.25
N GLY A 259 19.99 -27.60 13.57
CA GLY A 259 20.51 -27.49 12.19
C GLY A 259 20.38 -26.04 11.74
N GLY A 260 21.42 -25.22 11.86
CA GLY A 260 22.47 -25.15 10.84
C GLY A 260 22.21 -23.89 9.99
N VAL A 261 22.48 -22.71 10.55
CA VAL A 261 22.35 -21.45 9.81
C VAL A 261 23.63 -21.22 9.04
N ALA A 262 23.56 -21.44 7.72
CA ALA A 262 24.61 -21.05 6.79
C ALA A 262 24.56 -19.52 6.62
N GLY A 263 25.67 -18.87 6.97
CA GLY A 263 25.88 -17.44 6.73
C GLY A 263 26.09 -17.12 5.25
N LEU A 264 25.57 -15.97 4.85
CA LEU A 264 25.87 -15.23 3.63
C LEU A 264 25.74 -13.76 4.04
N ALA A 265 26.84 -13.10 4.45
CA ALA A 265 27.82 -12.42 3.60
C ALA A 265 27.24 -11.18 2.90
N ASP A 266 27.01 -10.11 3.66
CA ASP A 266 26.92 -8.77 3.11
C ASP A 266 28.33 -8.31 2.70
N ARG A 267 28.53 -8.14 1.39
CA ARG A 267 29.75 -7.54 0.85
C ARG A 267 29.63 -6.02 0.94
N GLY A 268 30.34 -5.46 1.91
CA GLY A 268 30.78 -4.08 1.86
C GLY A 268 31.73 -3.86 0.68
N ALA A 269 31.53 -2.75 -0.03
CA ALA A 269 32.57 -2.13 -0.82
C ALA A 269 32.89 -0.79 -0.14
N ALA A 270 33.97 -0.79 0.65
CA ALA A 270 34.65 0.41 1.07
C ALA A 270 36.05 0.44 0.41
N ASP A 271 36.41 1.66 0.00
CA ASP A 271 37.73 2.28 0.05
C ASP A 271 38.66 2.45 -1.17
N ARG A 272 39.13 3.72 -1.22
CA ARG A 272 40.26 4.41 -1.91
C ARG A 272 40.00 4.91 -3.33
N GLY A 273 40.33 6.14 -3.73
CA GLY A 273 41.14 7.21 -3.12
C GLY A 273 42.13 7.79 -4.16
N ALA A 274 42.02 9.10 -4.42
CA ALA A 274 43.00 10.05 -4.99
C ALA A 274 43.51 9.95 -6.46
N ALA A 275 43.33 11.06 -7.21
CA ALA A 275 44.32 11.83 -7.99
C ALA A 275 43.57 12.79 -8.95
N GLU A 276 43.53 14.10 -8.68
CA GLU A 276 44.42 15.16 -9.22
C GLU A 276 44.05 15.72 -10.61
N SER A 277 43.73 17.03 -10.58
CA SER A 277 44.14 18.07 -11.53
C SER A 277 43.41 18.21 -12.89
N GLY A 278 43.11 19.48 -13.22
CA GLY A 278 42.92 19.92 -14.61
C GLY A 278 41.77 20.91 -14.82
N GLY A 279 41.91 22.15 -14.34
CA GLY A 279 41.05 23.24 -14.80
C GLY A 279 41.41 23.68 -16.22
N VAL A 280 40.42 24.12 -17.00
CA VAL A 280 40.62 25.07 -18.12
C VAL A 280 39.35 25.92 -18.28
N THR A 281 39.55 27.23 -18.19
CA THR A 281 38.69 28.33 -18.60
C THR A 281 38.43 28.33 -20.11
N GLY A 282 37.22 28.67 -20.56
CA GLY A 282 36.98 28.91 -21.98
C GLY A 282 35.63 29.57 -22.26
N ALA A 283 35.60 30.89 -22.19
CA ALA A 283 34.59 31.70 -22.86
C ALA A 283 34.74 31.59 -24.38
N ALA A 284 33.63 31.51 -25.12
CA ALA A 284 33.54 32.11 -26.44
C ALA A 284 32.09 32.33 -26.86
N ASP A 285 31.90 33.54 -27.33
CA ASP A 285 30.70 34.21 -27.78
C ASP A 285 30.50 33.99 -29.29
N ARG A 286 29.26 34.24 -29.74
CA ARG A 286 28.78 34.46 -31.13
C ARG A 286 28.60 33.28 -32.10
N GLY A 287 27.42 33.32 -32.75
CA GLY A 287 27.24 32.73 -34.08
C GLY A 287 25.79 32.70 -34.57
N ALA A 288 25.18 33.86 -34.80
CA ALA A 288 23.96 33.96 -35.60
C ALA A 288 24.27 33.67 -37.08
N ALA A 289 23.43 32.85 -37.73
CA ALA A 289 23.23 32.88 -39.17
C ALA A 289 21.86 32.28 -39.53
N GLU A 290 21.05 33.10 -40.19
CA GLU A 290 19.77 32.78 -40.81
C GLU A 290 19.94 32.06 -42.17
N ARG A 291 18.79 31.53 -42.63
CA ARG A 291 18.34 31.28 -44.02
C ARG A 291 18.52 29.87 -44.61
N GLY A 292 17.37 29.22 -44.80
CA GLY A 292 16.82 29.01 -46.15
C GLY A 292 16.67 27.57 -46.64
N GLY A 293 15.48 27.26 -47.20
CA GLY A 293 15.23 26.11 -48.08
C GLY A 293 14.23 25.10 -47.52
N ALA A 294 12.92 25.23 -47.76
CA ALA A 294 12.19 24.85 -48.97
C ALA A 294 11.65 23.41 -48.95
N ALA A 295 10.31 23.33 -49.01
CA ALA A 295 9.46 22.37 -49.72
C ALA A 295 9.78 20.86 -49.63
N GLY A 296 8.85 20.12 -49.02
CA GLY A 296 8.77 18.66 -49.14
C GLY A 296 7.45 18.14 -48.58
N ALA A 297 6.36 18.35 -49.33
CA ALA A 297 5.09 17.68 -49.08
C ALA A 297 5.28 16.16 -49.26
N ALA A 298 4.95 15.39 -48.22
CA ALA A 298 4.73 13.96 -48.33
C ALA A 298 3.53 13.58 -47.47
N ASP A 299 2.38 13.63 -48.14
CA ASP A 299 1.15 12.95 -47.79
C ASP A 299 1.42 11.45 -47.58
N ARG A 300 1.19 10.96 -46.36
CA ARG A 300 1.12 9.51 -46.05
C ARG A 300 0.10 9.26 -44.94
N GLY A 301 -1.13 9.06 -45.37
CA GLY A 301 -1.84 7.80 -45.16
C GLY A 301 -2.07 7.38 -43.70
N ALA A 302 -3.15 7.92 -43.13
CA ALA A 302 -3.88 7.27 -42.06
C ALA A 302 -4.76 6.14 -42.66
N ALA A 303 -4.33 4.89 -42.55
CA ALA A 303 -5.20 3.71 -42.59
C ALA A 303 -4.43 2.44 -42.15
N GLU A 304 -5.15 1.55 -41.49
CA GLU A 304 -4.83 0.12 -41.27
C GLU A 304 -3.82 -0.24 -40.17
N ARG A 305 -4.33 -0.33 -38.93
CA ARG A 305 -3.95 -1.40 -38.00
C ARG A 305 -5.20 -2.03 -37.36
N GLY A 306 -5.98 -2.69 -38.19
CA GLY A 306 -6.89 -3.76 -37.78
C GLY A 306 -6.19 -5.09 -38.06
N GLY A 307 -5.70 -5.77 -37.02
CA GLY A 307 -4.93 -7.00 -37.18
C GLY A 307 -4.91 -7.84 -35.89
N ALA A 308 -6.05 -7.94 -35.22
CA ALA A 308 -6.23 -8.94 -34.17
C ALA A 308 -6.33 -10.32 -34.85
N ALA A 309 -5.33 -11.16 -34.60
CA ALA A 309 -5.34 -12.57 -34.97
C ALA A 309 -6.51 -13.28 -34.24
N ARG A 310 -7.67 -13.35 -34.91
CA ARG A 310 -8.78 -14.21 -34.51
C ARG A 310 -8.47 -15.64 -34.94
N GLY A 311 -7.65 -16.33 -34.14
CA GLY A 311 -7.72 -17.78 -34.01
C GLY A 311 -9.05 -18.15 -33.37
N ARG A 312 -9.75 -19.14 -33.93
CA ARG A 312 -11.02 -19.66 -33.40
C ARG A 312 -10.79 -20.36 -32.05
N ASP A 313 -10.84 -19.62 -30.96
CA ASP A 313 -11.09 -20.16 -29.62
C ASP A 313 -12.59 -20.38 -29.42
N THR A 314 -13.08 -21.53 -29.88
CA THR A 314 -14.40 -22.02 -29.48
C THR A 314 -14.33 -22.53 -28.04
N ALA A 315 -14.84 -21.73 -27.10
CA ALA A 315 -15.38 -22.14 -25.80
C ALA A 315 -14.42 -22.56 -24.65
N SER A 316 -13.37 -21.79 -24.37
CA SER A 316 -12.73 -21.76 -23.02
C SER A 316 -13.12 -20.55 -22.16
N ALA A 317 -14.05 -19.70 -22.65
CA ALA A 317 -14.57 -18.51 -21.97
C ALA A 317 -15.24 -18.76 -20.59
N SER A 318 -15.25 -19.99 -20.09
CA SER A 318 -15.92 -20.43 -18.86
C SER A 318 -15.01 -20.45 -17.62
N ARG A 319 -13.73 -20.05 -17.72
CA ARG A 319 -12.75 -20.23 -16.63
C ARG A 319 -11.71 -19.10 -16.57
N PRO A 320 -12.05 -17.88 -16.12
CA PRO A 320 -10.99 -16.97 -15.70
C PRO A 320 -10.23 -17.63 -14.55
N ARG A 321 -8.91 -17.59 -14.66
CA ARG A 321 -7.95 -18.13 -13.67
C ARG A 321 -7.09 -17.03 -13.07
N GLU A 322 -7.10 -15.89 -13.75
CA GLU A 322 -6.25 -14.74 -13.53
C GLU A 322 -7.14 -13.58 -13.08
N LEU A 323 -6.59 -12.77 -12.19
CA LEU A 323 -7.11 -11.45 -11.88
C LEU A 323 -6.42 -10.48 -12.84
N ASP A 324 -7.12 -10.10 -13.92
CA ASP A 324 -6.53 -9.33 -15.02
C ASP A 324 -5.87 -8.03 -14.53
N LEU A 325 -6.45 -7.41 -13.49
CA LEU A 325 -5.90 -6.23 -12.82
C LEU A 325 -4.40 -6.35 -12.50
N ALA A 326 -3.92 -7.54 -12.09
CA ALA A 326 -2.53 -7.79 -11.75
C ALA A 326 -1.82 -8.68 -12.78
N ASP A 327 -2.43 -9.81 -13.17
CA ASP A 327 -1.81 -10.80 -14.04
C ASP A 327 -1.60 -10.30 -15.48
N ARG A 328 -2.56 -9.52 -16.00
CA ARG A 328 -2.47 -8.97 -17.36
C ARG A 328 -1.49 -7.80 -17.38
N THR A 329 -1.62 -6.88 -16.42
CA THR A 329 -0.84 -5.63 -16.36
C THR A 329 0.65 -5.85 -16.08
N VAL A 330 1.02 -6.85 -15.27
CA VAL A 330 2.44 -7.15 -14.97
C VAL A 330 3.22 -7.58 -16.22
N ARG A 331 2.55 -8.22 -17.19
CA ARG A 331 3.19 -8.71 -18.42
C ARG A 331 3.72 -7.57 -19.28
N GLY A 332 3.11 -6.39 -19.18
CA GLY A 332 3.58 -5.17 -19.84
C GLY A 332 4.92 -4.64 -19.30
N LEU A 333 5.40 -5.15 -18.16
CA LEU A 333 6.66 -4.72 -17.57
C LEU A 333 7.90 -5.40 -18.19
N GLY A 334 7.75 -6.49 -18.94
CA GLY A 334 8.90 -7.20 -19.53
C GLY A 334 9.90 -7.73 -18.49
N VAL A 335 9.41 -8.11 -17.31
CA VAL A 335 10.17 -8.72 -16.21
C VAL A 335 10.25 -10.23 -16.37
N SER A 336 11.29 -10.86 -15.82
CA SER A 336 11.58 -12.30 -16.02
C SER A 336 10.63 -13.23 -15.26
N ALA A 337 10.13 -12.82 -14.09
CA ALA A 337 9.27 -13.62 -13.21
C ALA A 337 7.97 -12.87 -12.85
N PRO A 338 7.07 -12.61 -13.81
CA PRO A 338 5.84 -11.84 -13.59
C PRO A 338 4.90 -12.49 -12.57
N ASP A 339 4.77 -13.82 -12.57
CA ASP A 339 3.89 -14.56 -11.66
C ASP A 339 4.31 -14.41 -10.20
N ASP A 340 5.62 -14.47 -9.91
CA ASP A 340 6.17 -14.29 -8.56
C ASP A 340 5.91 -12.89 -8.02
N LEU A 341 6.03 -11.88 -8.89
CA LEU A 341 5.69 -10.48 -8.56
C LEU A 341 4.22 -10.38 -8.18
N VAL A 342 3.32 -10.89 -9.01
CA VAL A 342 1.88 -10.87 -8.76
C VAL A 342 1.54 -11.59 -7.46
N ASP A 343 2.01 -12.82 -7.27
CA ASP A 343 1.65 -13.62 -6.10
C ASP A 343 2.20 -13.01 -4.79
N ARG A 344 3.37 -12.34 -4.82
CA ARG A 344 3.88 -11.58 -3.67
C ARG A 344 3.03 -10.34 -3.40
N LEU A 345 2.69 -9.55 -4.43
CA LEU A 345 1.88 -8.35 -4.24
C LEU A 345 0.48 -8.69 -3.72
N LEU A 346 -0.20 -9.67 -4.34
CA LEU A 346 -1.55 -10.07 -3.92
C LEU A 346 -1.57 -10.63 -2.49
N ARG A 347 -0.53 -11.36 -2.06
CA ARG A 347 -0.37 -11.77 -0.66
C ARG A 347 -0.25 -10.57 0.28
N GLN A 348 0.52 -9.55 -0.09
CA GLN A 348 0.62 -8.34 0.72
C GLN A 348 -0.70 -7.57 0.78
N LEU A 349 -1.43 -7.45 -0.34
CA LEU A 349 -2.75 -6.83 -0.35
C LEU A 349 -3.75 -7.60 0.54
N MET A 350 -3.70 -8.94 0.53
CA MET A 350 -4.53 -9.76 1.43
C MET A 350 -4.15 -9.65 2.91
N ALA A 351 -2.94 -9.17 3.23
CA ALA A 351 -2.55 -8.88 4.59
C ALA A 351 -3.13 -7.55 5.10
N ILE A 352 -3.60 -6.65 4.22
CA ILE A 352 -4.25 -5.39 4.59
C ILE A 352 -5.56 -5.68 5.32
N GLY A 353 -5.80 -5.00 6.45
CA GLY A 353 -6.95 -5.25 7.32
C GLY A 353 -6.82 -6.50 8.20
N THR A 354 -5.72 -7.24 8.08
CA THR A 354 -5.39 -8.32 9.01
C THR A 354 -4.42 -7.82 10.07
N ARG A 355 -4.14 -8.68 11.04
CA ARG A 355 -3.13 -8.46 12.06
C ARG A 355 -1.69 -8.36 11.48
N GLN A 356 -1.44 -8.71 10.22
CA GLN A 356 -0.09 -8.68 9.63
C GLN A 356 0.29 -7.33 9.01
N SER A 357 -0.66 -6.40 8.88
CA SER A 357 -0.43 -5.08 8.31
C SER A 357 -0.63 -3.98 9.36
N SER A 358 0.02 -2.84 9.13
CA SER A 358 -0.21 -1.59 9.85
C SER A 358 -1.43 -0.83 9.35
N SER A 359 -1.95 -1.22 8.18
CA SER A 359 -3.04 -0.54 7.50
C SER A 359 -4.36 -0.71 8.24
N HIS A 360 -5.22 0.31 8.15
CA HIS A 360 -6.53 0.32 8.76
C HIS A 360 -7.63 0.22 7.70
N LEU A 361 -8.49 -0.78 7.84
CA LEU A 361 -9.73 -0.92 7.08
C LEU A 361 -10.91 -0.72 8.02
N TRP A 362 -11.92 0.02 7.58
CA TRP A 362 -13.16 0.18 8.32
C TRP A 362 -14.37 0.16 7.38
N LEU A 363 -15.53 -0.14 7.95
CA LEU A 363 -16.80 -0.09 7.25
C LEU A 363 -17.40 1.29 7.45
N SER A 364 -17.71 1.99 6.36
CA SER A 364 -18.39 3.28 6.39
C SER A 364 -19.72 3.20 5.65
N GLU A 365 -20.61 4.16 5.96
CA GLU A 365 -21.83 4.41 5.20
C GLU A 365 -21.69 5.77 4.50
N ARG A 366 -21.42 5.75 3.19
CA ARG A 366 -21.13 6.99 2.42
C ARG A 366 -22.38 7.82 2.12
N ALA A 367 -23.51 7.16 2.08
CA ALA A 367 -24.85 7.71 1.94
C ALA A 367 -25.84 6.70 2.55
N PRO A 368 -27.08 7.09 2.90
CA PRO A 368 -28.05 6.16 3.48
C PRO A 368 -28.21 4.88 2.64
N GLY A 369 -27.86 3.75 3.24
CA GLY A 369 -27.86 2.40 2.67
C GLY A 369 -26.65 2.03 1.82
N GLN A 370 -25.70 2.94 1.60
CA GLN A 370 -24.52 2.74 0.75
C GLN A 370 -23.28 2.42 1.61
N LEU A 371 -23.09 1.13 1.93
CA LEU A 371 -21.87 0.68 2.60
C LEU A 371 -20.67 0.62 1.68
N ALA A 372 -19.51 0.97 2.20
CA ALA A 372 -18.22 0.76 1.56
C ALA A 372 -17.17 0.36 2.60
N VAL A 373 -16.14 -0.37 2.15
CA VAL A 373 -14.91 -0.52 2.93
C VAL A 373 -13.97 0.61 2.55
N GLU A 374 -13.51 1.34 3.55
CA GLU A 374 -12.51 2.39 3.39
C GLU A 374 -11.16 1.92 3.89
N ALA A 375 -10.09 2.48 3.34
CA ALA A 375 -8.74 1.95 3.50
C ALA A 375 -7.69 3.05 3.68
N LEU A 376 -7.15 3.17 4.90
CA LEU A 376 -5.91 3.89 5.15
C LEU A 376 -4.75 2.91 5.00
N VAL A 377 -4.10 2.97 3.84
CA VAL A 377 -2.93 2.15 3.51
C VAL A 377 -1.77 3.06 3.17
N PRO A 378 -0.77 3.23 4.06
CA PRO A 378 0.44 4.00 3.76
C PRO A 378 1.24 3.34 2.63
N PRO A 379 1.34 3.95 1.43
CA PRO A 379 1.98 3.31 0.29
C PRO A 379 3.48 3.07 0.51
N THR A 380 4.16 3.97 1.22
CA THR A 380 5.61 3.83 1.51
C THR A 380 5.92 2.50 2.21
N GLU A 381 5.11 2.08 3.17
CA GLU A 381 5.40 0.85 3.91
C GLU A 381 5.14 -0.39 3.06
N VAL A 382 3.99 -0.45 2.39
CA VAL A 382 3.60 -1.61 1.58
C VAL A 382 4.53 -1.76 0.38
N LEU A 383 4.73 -0.68 -0.39
CA LEU A 383 5.58 -0.70 -1.58
C LEU A 383 7.06 -0.83 -1.22
N GLY A 384 7.52 -0.18 -0.15
CA GLY A 384 8.90 -0.33 0.32
C GLY A 384 9.25 -1.77 0.63
N ARG A 385 8.42 -2.44 1.46
CA ARG A 385 8.60 -3.88 1.78
C ARG A 385 8.48 -4.74 0.54
N TYR A 386 7.53 -4.44 -0.35
CA TYR A 386 7.37 -5.16 -1.61
C TYR A 386 8.64 -5.12 -2.44
N VAL A 387 9.17 -3.92 -2.70
CA VAL A 387 10.39 -3.73 -3.51
C VAL A 387 11.60 -4.38 -2.86
N GLU A 388 11.75 -4.26 -1.54
CA GLU A 388 12.84 -4.90 -0.80
C GLU A 388 12.82 -6.43 -0.94
N GLN A 389 11.65 -7.05 -0.81
CA GLN A 389 11.48 -8.50 -1.01
C GLN A 389 11.83 -8.95 -2.44
N LEU A 390 11.80 -8.03 -3.40
CA LEU A 390 12.06 -8.29 -4.81
C LEU A 390 13.48 -7.99 -5.24
N GLY A 391 14.38 -7.51 -4.37
CA GLY A 391 15.75 -7.13 -4.73
C GLY A 391 16.41 -8.17 -5.66
N HIS A 392 16.47 -9.43 -5.21
CA HIS A 392 17.01 -10.56 -5.99
C HIS A 392 16.37 -10.83 -7.38
N LEU A 393 15.14 -10.38 -7.62
CA LEU A 393 14.45 -10.52 -8.93
C LEU A 393 14.66 -9.30 -9.83
N LEU A 394 15.13 -8.19 -9.26
CA LEU A 394 15.37 -6.92 -9.93
C LEU A 394 16.86 -6.61 -10.08
N ASP A 395 17.74 -7.46 -9.55
CA ASP A 395 19.19 -7.32 -9.60
C ASP A 395 19.70 -7.37 -11.05
N GLY A 396 20.56 -6.42 -11.41
CA GLY A 396 21.19 -6.30 -12.72
C GLY A 396 21.12 -4.92 -13.37
N GLU A 397 20.47 -3.94 -12.74
CA GLU A 397 20.40 -2.60 -13.31
C GLU A 397 21.73 -1.85 -13.15
N PRO A 398 22.25 -1.23 -14.22
CA PRO A 398 23.50 -0.49 -14.15
C PRO A 398 23.38 0.72 -13.22
N ASP A 399 24.37 0.86 -12.35
CA ASP A 399 24.57 2.04 -11.53
C ASP A 399 24.68 3.30 -12.41
N GLY A 400 23.80 4.28 -12.21
CA GLY A 400 23.93 5.63 -12.78
C GLY A 400 22.96 6.03 -13.90
N VAL A 401 21.85 5.30 -14.12
CA VAL A 401 20.80 5.70 -15.07
C VAL A 401 20.02 6.91 -14.55
N ASP A 402 19.57 7.81 -15.44
CA ASP A 402 18.60 8.86 -15.11
C ASP A 402 17.33 8.23 -14.53
N VAL A 403 17.04 8.55 -13.27
CA VAL A 403 15.95 7.96 -12.51
C VAL A 403 14.68 8.81 -12.51
N LEU A 404 14.71 10.03 -13.09
CA LEU A 404 13.51 10.87 -13.17
C LEU A 404 12.63 10.48 -14.37
N PRO A 405 11.31 10.29 -14.15
CA PRO A 405 10.40 10.02 -15.25
C PRO A 405 10.15 11.30 -16.08
N ARG A 406 9.98 11.12 -17.40
CA ARG A 406 9.41 12.15 -18.26
C ARG A 406 7.98 12.42 -17.85
N VAL A 407 7.66 13.68 -17.56
CA VAL A 407 6.27 14.09 -17.36
C VAL A 407 5.67 14.38 -18.74
N PRO A 408 4.65 13.62 -19.20
CA PRO A 408 3.99 13.90 -20.47
C PRO A 408 3.24 15.24 -20.40
N SER A 409 3.09 15.91 -21.54
CA SER A 409 2.25 17.11 -21.64
C SER A 409 0.77 16.78 -21.46
N ALA A 410 -0.04 17.76 -21.04
CA ALA A 410 -1.49 17.59 -20.93
C ALA A 410 -2.13 17.17 -22.25
N THR A 411 -1.63 17.67 -23.38
CA THR A 411 -2.10 17.29 -24.73
C THR A 411 -1.83 15.82 -25.05
N GLU A 412 -0.71 15.25 -24.61
CA GLU A 412 -0.40 13.83 -24.81
C GLU A 412 -1.36 12.89 -24.06
N VAL A 413 -1.99 13.36 -22.97
CA VAL A 413 -2.89 12.57 -22.13
C VAL A 413 -4.36 12.96 -22.26
N SER A 414 -4.70 14.13 -22.81
CA SER A 414 -6.08 14.64 -22.84
C SER A 414 -7.05 13.77 -23.64
N GLY A 415 -6.54 13.05 -24.65
CA GLY A 415 -7.33 12.08 -25.44
C GLY A 415 -7.55 10.73 -24.74
N LEU A 416 -6.97 10.50 -23.57
CA LEU A 416 -7.11 9.24 -22.83
C LEU A 416 -8.41 9.26 -21.98
N PRO A 417 -9.01 8.08 -21.72
CA PRO A 417 -10.07 7.96 -20.72
C PRO A 417 -9.66 8.53 -19.36
N VAL A 418 -10.63 9.06 -18.59
CA VAL A 418 -10.37 9.66 -17.25
C VAL A 418 -9.53 8.73 -16.37
N LEU A 419 -9.86 7.43 -16.30
CA LEU A 419 -9.11 6.47 -15.48
C LEU A 419 -7.65 6.33 -15.92
N ALA A 420 -7.37 6.35 -17.23
CA ALA A 420 -6.01 6.29 -17.75
C ALA A 420 -5.22 7.56 -17.43
N ARG A 421 -5.85 8.75 -17.53
CA ARG A 421 -5.24 10.02 -17.11
C ARG A 421 -4.90 10.00 -15.60
N ARG A 422 -5.83 9.52 -14.77
CA ARG A 422 -5.60 9.32 -13.33
C ARG A 422 -4.45 8.36 -13.05
N ALA A 423 -4.43 7.21 -13.73
CA ALA A 423 -3.37 6.22 -13.59
C ALA A 423 -1.99 6.77 -14.00
N VAL A 424 -1.89 7.61 -15.04
CA VAL A 424 -0.61 8.28 -15.39
C VAL A 424 -0.12 9.15 -14.23
N VAL A 425 -0.98 10.01 -13.66
CA VAL A 425 -0.61 10.89 -12.54
C VAL A 425 -0.21 10.07 -11.30
N ILE A 426 -0.98 9.04 -10.94
CA ILE A 426 -0.68 8.16 -9.80
C ILE A 426 0.67 7.45 -10.00
N GLY A 427 0.92 6.92 -11.21
CA GLY A 427 2.17 6.24 -11.56
C GLY A 427 3.38 7.17 -11.45
N LEU A 428 3.29 8.39 -11.99
CA LEU A 428 4.35 9.40 -11.90
C LEU A 428 4.66 9.76 -10.44
N LEU A 429 3.64 9.99 -9.61
CA LEU A 429 3.82 10.29 -8.19
C LEU A 429 4.46 9.13 -7.44
N ALA A 430 4.11 7.87 -7.77
CA ALA A 430 4.72 6.70 -7.17
C ALA A 430 6.22 6.59 -7.50
N VAL A 431 6.59 6.82 -8.77
CA VAL A 431 8.00 6.83 -9.20
C VAL A 431 8.77 7.94 -8.50
N LEU A 432 8.27 9.18 -8.53
CA LEU A 432 8.94 10.32 -7.89
C LEU A 432 9.08 10.11 -6.38
N ARG A 433 8.05 9.56 -5.72
CA ARG A 433 8.12 9.21 -4.30
C ARG A 433 9.21 8.16 -4.03
N GLN A 434 9.34 7.14 -4.87
CA GLN A 434 10.38 6.12 -4.72
C GLN A 434 11.79 6.67 -4.93
N VAL A 435 11.98 7.52 -5.95
CA VAL A 435 13.26 8.21 -6.19
C VAL A 435 13.69 9.01 -4.95
N ARG A 436 12.74 9.59 -4.21
CA ARG A 436 13.04 10.34 -2.96
C ARG A 436 13.40 9.45 -1.78
N PHE A 437 12.86 8.24 -1.70
CA PHE A 437 13.18 7.31 -0.61
C PHE A 437 14.50 6.59 -0.81
N ASP A 438 14.95 6.45 -2.05
CA ASP A 438 16.27 5.94 -2.35
C ASP A 438 17.31 7.05 -2.16
N VAL A 439 18.17 6.91 -1.15
CA VAL A 439 19.13 7.95 -0.72
C VAL A 439 20.02 8.39 -1.89
N ARG A 440 20.53 7.44 -2.67
CA ARG A 440 21.42 7.73 -3.81
C ARG A 440 20.66 8.44 -4.92
N ALA A 441 19.49 7.92 -5.30
CA ALA A 441 18.64 8.52 -6.32
C ALA A 441 18.20 9.94 -5.94
N ARG A 442 17.86 10.17 -4.67
CA ARG A 442 17.48 11.48 -4.14
C ARG A 442 18.59 12.51 -4.31
N GLU A 443 19.83 12.17 -3.96
CA GLU A 443 20.94 13.12 -4.11
C GLU A 443 21.26 13.40 -5.59
N LEU A 444 21.24 12.37 -6.45
CA LEU A 444 21.44 12.54 -7.90
C LEU A 444 20.36 13.39 -8.57
N THR A 445 19.13 13.37 -8.06
CA THR A 445 17.98 14.04 -8.67
C THR A 445 17.55 15.32 -7.97
N ARG A 446 18.29 15.75 -6.94
CA ARG A 446 17.91 16.86 -6.06
C ARG A 446 17.55 18.14 -6.81
N ALA A 447 18.30 18.49 -7.85
CA ALA A 447 18.05 19.69 -8.66
C ALA A 447 16.86 19.53 -9.64
N GLY A 448 16.62 18.32 -10.15
CA GLY A 448 15.59 18.06 -11.17
C GLY A 448 14.21 17.73 -10.60
N ILE A 449 14.14 17.24 -9.36
CA ILE A 449 12.91 16.67 -8.83
C ILE A 449 11.81 17.71 -8.56
N VAL A 450 12.16 18.91 -8.07
CA VAL A 450 11.17 19.97 -7.80
C VAL A 450 10.51 20.46 -9.10
N PRO A 451 11.25 20.76 -10.18
CA PRO A 451 10.65 21.00 -11.50
C PRO A 451 9.73 19.88 -11.98
N SER A 452 10.14 18.60 -11.84
CA SER A 452 9.30 17.46 -12.23
C SER A 452 8.01 17.39 -11.41
N LEU A 453 8.07 17.65 -10.10
CA LEU A 453 6.90 17.70 -9.23
C LEU A 453 5.92 18.80 -9.67
N ALA A 454 6.42 20.00 -9.99
CA ALA A 454 5.60 21.09 -10.51
C ALA A 454 4.93 20.72 -11.85
N GLN A 455 5.66 20.06 -12.75
CA GLN A 455 5.09 19.56 -14.01
C GLN A 455 3.99 18.51 -13.78
N VAL A 456 4.15 17.61 -12.81
CA VAL A 456 3.10 16.63 -12.47
C VAL A 456 1.86 17.31 -11.89
N ALA A 457 2.01 18.33 -11.05
CA ALA A 457 0.88 19.10 -10.54
C ALA A 457 0.13 19.83 -11.66
N LEU A 458 0.86 20.45 -12.59
CA LEU A 458 0.28 21.10 -13.77
C LEU A 458 -0.46 20.09 -14.64
N LEU A 459 0.18 18.96 -14.95
CA LEU A 459 -0.41 17.85 -15.71
C LEU A 459 -1.73 17.39 -15.08
N ALA A 460 -1.76 17.20 -13.76
CA ALA A 460 -2.97 16.78 -13.07
C ALA A 460 -4.09 17.82 -13.22
N THR A 461 -3.80 19.10 -12.97
CA THR A 461 -4.78 20.19 -13.10
C THR A 461 -5.31 20.33 -14.53
N GLU A 462 -4.44 20.34 -15.55
CA GLU A 462 -4.84 20.53 -16.95
C GLU A 462 -5.55 19.31 -17.53
N SER A 463 -5.13 18.09 -17.16
CA SER A 463 -5.66 16.87 -17.75
C SER A 463 -6.88 16.30 -17.03
N LEU A 464 -7.07 16.57 -15.73
CA LEU A 464 -8.19 16.01 -14.95
C LEU A 464 -9.15 17.09 -14.44
N GLY A 465 -8.71 18.35 -14.36
CA GLY A 465 -9.44 19.44 -13.72
C GLY A 465 -9.13 19.56 -12.23
N ALA A 466 -9.42 20.74 -11.64
CA ALA A 466 -9.05 21.08 -10.27
C ALA A 466 -9.78 20.25 -9.20
N ASP A 467 -11.00 19.80 -9.49
CA ASP A 467 -11.87 19.08 -8.54
C ASP A 467 -11.79 17.56 -8.67
N ASP A 468 -10.96 17.05 -9.59
CA ASP A 468 -10.74 15.60 -9.67
C ASP A 468 -10.01 15.11 -8.41
N PRO A 469 -10.46 14.02 -7.77
CA PRO A 469 -9.83 13.50 -6.55
C PRO A 469 -8.33 13.22 -6.70
N VAL A 470 -7.87 12.81 -7.88
CA VAL A 470 -6.44 12.57 -8.14
C VAL A 470 -5.67 13.88 -8.28
N THR A 471 -6.28 14.94 -8.84
CA THR A 471 -5.66 16.28 -8.84
C THR A 471 -5.48 16.80 -7.43
N VAL A 472 -6.53 16.73 -6.60
CA VAL A 472 -6.52 17.25 -5.22
C VAL A 472 -5.44 16.56 -4.38
N LEU A 473 -5.47 15.22 -4.34
CA LEU A 473 -4.47 14.45 -3.59
C LEU A 473 -3.08 14.54 -4.23
N GLY A 474 -3.02 14.58 -5.56
CA GLY A 474 -1.76 14.69 -6.30
C GLY A 474 -1.04 16.01 -6.02
N ARG A 475 -1.77 17.13 -6.02
CA ARG A 475 -1.23 18.45 -5.67
C ARG A 475 -0.79 18.52 -4.21
N CYS A 476 -1.60 17.98 -3.28
CA CYS A 476 -1.20 17.89 -1.87
C CYS A 476 0.10 17.10 -1.71
N ARG A 477 0.22 15.93 -2.37
CA ARG A 477 1.44 15.11 -2.34
C ARG A 477 2.62 15.80 -3.03
N VAL A 478 2.39 16.54 -4.11
CA VAL A 478 3.45 17.34 -4.76
C VAL A 478 3.95 18.42 -3.80
N ALA A 479 3.06 19.19 -3.18
CA ALA A 479 3.43 20.23 -2.23
C ALA A 479 4.20 19.65 -1.03
N ASP A 480 3.73 18.51 -0.49
CA ASP A 480 4.37 17.74 0.58
C ASP A 480 5.81 17.34 0.20
N MET A 481 5.97 16.74 -0.99
CA MET A 481 7.28 16.35 -1.50
C MET A 481 8.18 17.55 -1.82
N THR A 482 7.63 18.68 -2.25
CA THR A 482 8.38 19.92 -2.50
C THR A 482 8.92 20.48 -1.19
N VAL A 483 8.07 20.69 -0.17
CA VAL A 483 8.50 21.18 1.16
C VAL A 483 9.55 20.26 1.76
N HIS A 484 9.33 18.95 1.74
CA HIS A 484 10.30 17.99 2.25
C HIS A 484 11.64 18.08 1.51
N THR A 485 11.65 18.33 0.19
CA THR A 485 12.90 18.43 -0.59
C THR A 485 13.66 19.72 -0.27
N LEU A 486 12.95 20.85 -0.21
CA LEU A 486 13.55 22.17 -0.07
C LEU A 486 14.03 22.45 1.37
N ARG A 487 13.34 21.94 2.40
CA ARG A 487 13.62 22.30 3.81
C ARG A 487 15.02 21.95 4.33
N HIS A 488 15.74 21.07 3.63
CA HIS A 488 17.07 20.64 4.02
C HIS A 488 18.17 21.62 3.62
N ASP A 489 17.86 22.66 2.83
CA ASP A 489 18.81 23.69 2.40
C ASP A 489 18.23 25.08 2.70
N ARG A 490 18.83 25.76 3.69
CA ARG A 490 18.40 27.08 4.19
C ARG A 490 18.44 28.19 3.13
N ARG A 491 19.06 27.95 1.97
CA ARG A 491 19.08 28.91 0.86
C ARG A 491 17.74 29.00 0.12
N HIS A 492 16.87 28.01 0.29
CA HIS A 492 15.55 28.01 -0.34
C HIS A 492 14.53 28.73 0.54
N ASP A 493 13.75 29.62 -0.08
CA ASP A 493 12.58 30.21 0.54
C ASP A 493 11.45 29.17 0.60
N LEU A 494 11.00 28.84 1.82
CA LEU A 494 9.94 27.86 2.04
C LEU A 494 8.56 28.50 2.17
N ALA A 495 8.43 29.83 2.18
CA ALA A 495 7.17 30.51 2.47
C ALA A 495 6.08 30.13 1.46
N GLU A 496 6.37 30.23 0.15
CA GLU A 496 5.43 29.86 -0.90
C GLU A 496 5.14 28.35 -0.95
N PRO A 497 6.14 27.44 -0.95
CA PRO A 497 5.88 25.99 -0.87
C PRO A 497 5.05 25.55 0.34
N LEU A 498 5.27 26.18 1.50
CA LEU A 498 4.55 25.88 2.73
C LEU A 498 3.09 26.37 2.63
N ALA A 499 2.86 27.58 2.14
CA ALA A 499 1.52 28.12 1.93
C ALA A 499 0.71 27.27 0.94
N GLU A 500 1.34 26.80 -0.15
CA GLU A 500 0.71 25.86 -1.09
C GLU A 500 0.36 24.54 -0.38
N LEU A 501 1.26 23.97 0.42
CA LEU A 501 0.99 22.73 1.16
C LEU A 501 -0.20 22.90 2.11
N MET A 502 -0.24 23.97 2.90
CA MET A 502 -1.34 24.27 3.81
C MET A 502 -2.68 24.39 3.05
N SER A 503 -2.70 25.16 1.96
CA SER A 503 -3.90 25.33 1.13
C SER A 503 -4.38 24.00 0.51
N GLN A 504 -3.47 23.16 0.03
CA GLN A 504 -3.83 21.85 -0.53
C GLN A 504 -4.37 20.88 0.54
N VAL A 505 -3.87 20.95 1.78
CA VAL A 505 -4.41 20.16 2.90
C VAL A 505 -5.82 20.59 3.27
N GLU A 506 -6.07 21.90 3.40
CA GLU A 506 -7.42 22.43 3.65
C GLU A 506 -8.40 21.99 2.56
N ARG A 507 -7.97 22.05 1.29
CA ARG A 507 -8.77 21.56 0.16
C ARG A 507 -9.05 20.06 0.25
N CYS A 508 -8.05 19.26 0.64
CA CYS A 508 -8.23 17.82 0.87
C CYS A 508 -9.25 17.55 1.98
N VAL A 509 -9.17 18.26 3.11
CA VAL A 509 -10.11 18.15 4.23
C VAL A 509 -11.53 18.46 3.76
N GLN A 510 -11.73 19.61 3.12
CA GLN A 510 -13.04 20.06 2.63
C GLN A 510 -13.68 19.02 1.69
N LEU A 511 -12.90 18.49 0.74
CA LEU A 511 -13.41 17.52 -0.23
C LEU A 511 -13.58 16.11 0.33
N ALA A 512 -12.84 15.73 1.36
CA ALA A 512 -13.06 14.49 2.11
C ALA A 512 -14.36 14.57 2.92
N GLU A 513 -14.60 15.69 3.61
CA GLU A 513 -15.85 15.92 4.35
C GLU A 513 -17.07 15.99 3.41
N ALA A 514 -16.89 16.49 2.18
CA ALA A 514 -17.91 16.46 1.13
C ALA A 514 -18.10 15.08 0.44
N GLY A 515 -17.30 14.06 0.79
CA GLY A 515 -17.35 12.73 0.17
C GLY A 515 -16.82 12.67 -1.28
N VAL A 516 -16.20 13.75 -1.76
CA VAL A 516 -15.59 13.84 -3.11
C VAL A 516 -14.27 13.08 -3.14
N VAL A 517 -13.45 13.16 -2.09
CA VAL A 517 -12.20 12.41 -1.94
C VAL A 517 -12.41 11.22 -1.00
N ASP A 518 -11.76 10.09 -1.29
CA ASP A 518 -11.76 8.94 -0.39
C ASP A 518 -11.09 9.28 0.95
N ARG A 519 -11.74 8.95 2.06
CA ARG A 519 -11.29 9.31 3.41
C ARG A 519 -9.95 8.67 3.78
N GLY A 520 -9.71 7.43 3.38
CA GLY A 520 -8.42 6.76 3.63
C GLY A 520 -7.28 7.39 2.85
N ALA A 521 -7.53 7.85 1.63
CA ALA A 521 -6.57 8.63 0.84
C ALA A 521 -6.33 10.04 1.40
N ALA A 522 -7.38 10.74 1.83
CA ALA A 522 -7.28 12.04 2.48
C ALA A 522 -6.52 11.96 3.81
N ALA A 523 -6.83 10.98 4.66
CA ALA A 523 -6.16 10.78 5.95
C ALA A 523 -4.65 10.57 5.79
N GLU A 524 -4.23 9.80 4.77
CA GLU A 524 -2.81 9.65 4.44
C GLU A 524 -2.16 10.99 4.07
N ALA A 525 -2.78 11.76 3.16
CA ALA A 525 -2.25 13.03 2.70
C ALA A 525 -2.16 14.07 3.83
N ILE A 526 -3.23 14.21 4.62
CA ILE A 526 -3.28 15.12 5.77
C ILE A 526 -2.21 14.74 6.80
N SER A 527 -2.09 13.46 7.17
CA SER A 527 -1.09 13.04 8.14
C SER A 527 0.35 13.26 7.64
N SER A 528 0.62 13.06 6.34
CA SER A 528 1.96 13.30 5.77
C SER A 528 2.31 14.78 5.84
N ALA A 529 1.41 15.63 5.33
CA ALA A 529 1.60 17.08 5.32
C ALA A 529 1.75 17.66 6.72
N ASN A 530 0.95 17.19 7.70
CA ASN A 530 1.06 17.65 9.08
C ASN A 530 2.41 17.29 9.72
N VAL A 531 3.03 16.17 9.34
CA VAL A 531 4.40 15.83 9.78
C VAL A 531 5.40 16.82 9.19
N GLU A 532 5.28 17.12 7.90
CA GLU A 532 6.18 18.05 7.22
C GLU A 532 6.06 19.48 7.75
N ILE A 533 4.83 19.98 7.95
CA ILE A 533 4.56 21.30 8.53
C ILE A 533 5.05 21.37 9.99
N ASN A 534 4.85 20.32 10.80
CA ASN A 534 5.39 20.27 12.16
C ASN A 534 6.93 20.30 12.19
N ILE A 535 7.59 19.70 11.19
CA ILE A 535 9.05 19.81 11.07
C ILE A 535 9.46 21.26 10.74
N VAL A 536 8.79 21.91 9.79
CA VAL A 536 9.04 23.32 9.45
C VAL A 536 8.79 24.24 10.65
N ARG A 537 7.69 24.03 11.39
CA ARG A 537 7.39 24.76 12.64
C ARG A 537 8.54 24.70 13.63
N ARG A 538 9.09 23.49 13.87
CA ARG A 538 10.21 23.32 14.81
C ARG A 538 11.49 24.01 14.33
N THR A 539 11.78 23.95 13.03
CA THR A 539 12.92 24.65 12.46
C THR A 539 12.74 26.17 12.57
N ASN A 540 11.55 26.69 12.28
CA ASN A 540 11.26 28.13 12.38
C ASN A 540 11.34 28.65 13.82
N ALA A 541 10.93 27.85 14.81
CA ALA A 541 11.11 28.20 16.23
C ALA A 541 12.58 28.38 16.64
N THR A 542 13.53 27.82 15.87
CA THR A 542 14.97 28.00 16.10
C THR A 542 15.60 29.10 15.21
N ASP A 543 14.84 29.67 14.28
CA ASP A 543 15.32 30.65 13.30
C ASP A 543 14.18 31.65 12.94
N PRO A 544 13.84 32.58 13.85
CA PRO A 544 12.69 33.48 13.70
C PRO A 544 12.82 34.46 12.52
N ASP A 545 14.01 34.63 11.94
CA ASP A 545 14.24 35.50 10.79
C ASP A 545 13.89 34.82 9.44
N GLY A 546 13.50 33.54 9.46
CA GLY A 546 13.31 32.68 8.29
C GLY A 546 12.20 33.06 7.30
N LYS A 547 11.52 34.20 7.46
CA LYS A 547 10.35 34.64 6.65
C LYS A 547 9.19 33.63 6.61
N LEU A 548 9.16 32.66 7.52
CA LEU A 548 8.10 31.67 7.62
C LEU A 548 7.03 32.13 8.62
N PRO A 549 5.79 31.61 8.52
CA PRO A 549 4.75 31.91 9.49
C PRO A 549 5.22 31.61 10.92
N PRO A 550 4.90 32.46 11.91
CA PRO A 550 5.27 32.24 13.30
C PRO A 550 4.90 30.82 13.78
N PRO A 551 5.71 30.18 14.64
CA PRO A 551 5.43 28.84 15.15
C PRO A 551 4.03 28.70 15.75
N GLU A 552 3.50 29.75 16.40
CA GLU A 552 2.16 29.77 16.98
C GLU A 552 1.06 29.68 15.93
N GLU A 553 1.21 30.36 14.80
CA GLU A 553 0.26 30.31 13.68
C GLU A 553 0.22 28.91 13.05
N LEU A 554 1.39 28.30 12.85
CA LEU A 554 1.49 26.92 12.38
C LEU A 554 0.92 25.92 13.40
N ASP A 555 1.01 26.22 14.69
CA ASP A 555 0.44 25.38 15.74
C ASP A 555 -1.08 25.39 15.70
N ASP A 556 -1.70 26.56 15.64
CA ASP A 556 -3.17 26.68 15.56
C ASP A 556 -3.69 25.92 14.34
N TRP A 557 -3.03 26.09 13.18
CA TRP A 557 -3.35 25.37 11.95
C TRP A 557 -3.17 23.85 12.09
N LEU A 558 -2.08 23.39 12.72
CA LEU A 558 -1.84 21.96 12.95
C LEU A 558 -2.89 21.35 13.88
N GLN A 559 -3.34 22.07 14.90
CA GLN A 559 -4.41 21.58 15.80
C GLN A 559 -5.71 21.35 15.02
N GLU A 560 -6.11 22.31 14.18
CA GLU A 560 -7.32 22.21 13.36
C GLU A 560 -7.25 21.04 12.37
N THR A 561 -6.10 20.89 11.68
CA THR A 561 -5.93 19.82 10.69
C THR A 561 -5.74 18.44 11.32
N TRP A 562 -5.12 18.33 12.49
CA TRP A 562 -5.12 17.07 13.26
C TRP A 562 -6.51 16.70 13.76
N ALA A 563 -7.33 17.68 14.16
CA ALA A 563 -8.73 17.44 14.47
C ALA A 563 -9.50 16.94 13.24
N ALA A 564 -9.26 17.53 12.06
CA ALA A 564 -9.82 17.07 10.80
C ALA A 564 -9.38 15.65 10.44
N TYR A 565 -8.08 15.34 10.55
CA TYR A 565 -7.54 13.99 10.36
C TYR A 565 -8.26 12.95 11.21
N ARG A 566 -8.49 13.25 12.50
CA ARG A 566 -9.22 12.36 13.41
C ARG A 566 -10.68 12.20 13.02
N ARG A 567 -11.35 13.25 12.53
CA ARG A 567 -12.73 13.15 12.01
C ARG A 567 -12.79 12.27 10.76
N VAL A 568 -11.85 12.45 9.83
CA VAL A 568 -11.76 11.65 8.59
C VAL A 568 -11.52 10.17 8.87
N LEU A 569 -10.72 9.86 9.89
CA LEU A 569 -10.48 8.49 10.32
C LEU A 569 -11.67 7.79 10.98
N GLU A 570 -12.68 8.55 11.44
CA GLU A 570 -13.84 8.06 12.20
C GLU A 570 -13.45 6.92 13.16
N PRO A 571 -12.56 7.15 14.15
CA PRO A 571 -12.10 6.09 15.03
C PRO A 571 -13.31 5.42 15.65
N VAL A 572 -13.59 4.20 15.22
CA VAL A 572 -14.77 3.46 15.65
C VAL A 572 -14.63 3.31 17.16
N GLY A 573 -15.54 3.92 17.92
CA GLY A 573 -15.55 3.94 19.40
C GLY A 573 -15.84 2.57 20.01
N GLY A 574 -15.24 1.51 19.49
CA GLY A 574 -15.32 0.16 20.01
C GLY A 574 -14.23 -0.05 21.06
N GLU A 575 -14.62 -0.56 22.22
CA GLU A 575 -13.68 -1.01 23.25
C GLU A 575 -12.74 -2.09 22.69
N GLY A 576 -11.43 -2.00 23.01
CA GLY A 576 -10.46 -3.08 22.80
C GLY A 576 -9.71 -3.05 21.45
N ASP A 577 -9.81 -4.13 20.67
CA ASP A 577 -8.95 -4.39 19.50
C ASP A 577 -9.12 -3.34 18.38
N ALA A 578 -10.26 -2.65 18.30
CA ALA A 578 -10.54 -1.61 17.30
C ALA A 578 -9.67 -0.36 17.52
N GLU A 579 -9.55 0.12 18.75
CA GLU A 579 -8.74 1.28 19.11
C GLU A 579 -7.25 1.05 18.78
N LEU A 580 -6.77 -0.17 19.04
CA LEU A 580 -5.39 -0.57 18.75
C LEU A 580 -5.11 -0.72 17.25
N SER A 581 -6.14 -0.87 16.41
CA SER A 581 -5.95 -0.88 14.96
C SER A 581 -5.63 0.52 14.41
N VAL A 582 -6.26 1.56 14.96
CA VAL A 582 -6.00 2.97 14.61
C VAL A 582 -4.74 3.48 15.30
N GLY A 583 -4.39 2.94 16.47
CA GLY A 583 -3.23 3.35 17.25
C GLY A 583 -1.90 3.38 16.50
N HIS A 584 -1.71 2.51 15.50
CA HIS A 584 -0.52 2.57 14.65
C HIS A 584 -0.38 3.91 13.91
N HIS A 585 -1.50 4.45 13.44
CA HIS A 585 -1.59 5.69 12.66
C HIS A 585 -1.62 6.96 13.53
N LEU A 586 -1.95 6.85 14.82
CA LEU A 586 -1.92 7.98 15.76
C LEU A 586 -0.50 8.38 16.20
N HIS A 587 0.54 7.64 15.79
CA HIS A 587 1.93 7.97 16.11
C HIS A 587 2.32 9.39 15.73
N ASN A 588 1.93 9.85 14.53
CA ASN A 588 2.32 11.17 14.04
C ASN A 588 1.63 12.29 14.85
N TYR A 589 0.36 12.09 15.21
CA TYR A 589 -0.37 13.01 16.08
C TYR A 589 0.21 13.04 17.50
N ALA A 590 0.49 11.87 18.09
CA ALA A 590 1.17 11.77 19.38
C ALA A 590 2.53 12.47 19.34
N SER A 591 3.32 12.26 18.27
CA SER A 591 4.59 12.93 18.07
C SER A 591 4.44 14.46 18.00
N TYR A 592 3.41 14.98 17.32
CA TYR A 592 3.11 16.42 17.29
C TYR A 592 2.82 16.98 18.68
N LEU A 593 2.00 16.30 19.49
CA LEU A 593 1.74 16.75 20.86
C LEU A 593 3.05 16.82 21.68
N THR A 594 3.97 15.88 21.47
CA THR A 594 5.27 15.86 22.17
C THR A 594 6.29 16.90 21.72
N THR A 595 5.99 17.74 20.73
CA THR A 595 6.92 18.75 20.21
C THR A 595 6.70 20.16 20.77
N HIS A 596 5.80 20.35 21.76
CA HIS A 596 5.58 21.62 22.46
C HIS A 596 6.28 21.60 23.83
N PRO A 597 7.56 22.01 23.93
CA PRO A 597 8.30 21.93 25.19
C PRO A 597 7.68 22.76 26.31
N ASP A 598 6.97 23.84 25.97
CA ASP A 598 6.40 24.77 26.95
C ASP A 598 4.94 24.48 27.32
N ARG A 599 4.31 23.50 26.66
CA ARG A 599 2.91 23.12 26.91
C ARG A 599 2.85 21.76 27.62
N GLU A 600 2.95 21.78 28.96
CA GLU A 600 2.94 20.56 29.79
C GLU A 600 1.70 19.68 29.49
N ALA A 601 0.53 20.27 29.27
CA ALA A 601 -0.70 19.54 28.94
C ALA A 601 -0.58 18.73 27.62
N ASP A 602 0.02 19.31 26.57
CA ASP A 602 0.21 18.61 25.29
C ASP A 602 1.23 17.48 25.44
N LEU A 603 2.32 17.72 26.18
CA LEU A 603 3.31 16.68 26.48
C LEU A 603 2.69 15.50 27.22
N VAL A 604 1.89 15.76 28.26
CA VAL A 604 1.16 14.72 29.02
C VAL A 604 0.21 13.96 28.10
N ALA A 605 -0.63 14.67 27.33
CA ALA A 605 -1.56 14.03 26.39
C ALA A 605 -0.84 13.17 25.34
N GLY A 606 0.30 13.63 24.82
CA GLY A 606 1.14 12.87 23.89
C GLY A 606 1.71 11.60 24.52
N VAL A 607 2.23 11.70 25.75
CA VAL A 607 2.76 10.55 26.51
C VAL A 607 1.68 9.53 26.85
N GLU A 608 0.50 9.98 27.28
CA GLU A 608 -0.66 9.11 27.52
C GLU A 608 -1.08 8.38 26.25
N LEU A 609 -1.20 9.10 25.12
CA LEU A 609 -1.53 8.50 23.82
C LEU A 609 -0.48 7.47 23.38
N PHE A 610 0.81 7.75 23.62
CA PHE A 610 1.88 6.78 23.37
C PHE A 610 1.74 5.53 24.23
N ALA A 611 1.58 5.70 25.55
CA ALA A 611 1.54 4.62 26.51
C ALA A 611 0.32 3.72 26.34
N GLN A 612 -0.86 4.31 26.11
CA GLN A 612 -2.14 3.60 26.11
C GLN A 612 -2.49 3.03 24.73
N THR A 613 -2.12 3.72 23.65
CA THR A 613 -2.63 3.39 22.32
C THR A 613 -1.50 3.06 21.33
N VAL A 614 -0.53 3.96 21.13
CA VAL A 614 0.45 3.82 20.03
C VAL A 614 1.48 2.71 20.29
N ILE A 615 2.13 2.70 21.46
CA ILE A 615 3.15 1.69 21.80
C ILE A 615 2.53 0.28 21.85
N PRO A 616 1.37 0.06 22.51
CA PRO A 616 0.72 -1.24 22.47
C PRO A 616 0.35 -1.71 21.05
N ALA A 617 -0.17 -0.81 20.21
CA ALA A 617 -0.48 -1.12 18.80
C ALA A 617 0.78 -1.53 18.01
N ARG A 618 1.87 -0.77 18.16
CA ARG A 618 3.14 -1.06 17.47
C ARG A 618 3.89 -2.26 18.06
N GLN A 619 3.70 -2.57 19.35
CA GLN A 619 4.20 -3.79 19.96
C GLN A 619 3.51 -5.03 19.39
N ARG A 620 2.18 -5.00 19.26
CA ARG A 620 1.46 -6.08 18.57
C ARG A 620 1.93 -6.21 17.13
N TYR A 621 2.13 -5.09 16.43
CA TYR A 621 2.69 -5.12 15.09
C TYR A 621 4.05 -5.81 15.05
N TRP A 622 5.01 -5.41 15.87
CA TRP A 622 6.34 -6.02 15.97
C TRP A 622 6.27 -7.53 16.31
N GLN A 623 5.47 -7.93 17.29
CA GLN A 623 5.30 -9.35 17.65
C GLN A 623 4.86 -10.22 16.46
N ARG A 624 4.15 -9.63 15.49
CA ARG A 624 3.57 -10.33 14.34
C ARG A 624 4.45 -10.29 13.11
N THR A 625 5.01 -9.12 12.78
CA THR A 625 5.80 -8.90 11.57
C THR A 625 7.28 -9.08 11.79
N ARG A 626 7.71 -9.13 13.06
CA ARG A 626 9.10 -9.10 13.51
C ARG A 626 9.86 -7.83 13.11
N SER A 627 9.19 -6.82 12.55
CA SER A 627 9.81 -5.52 12.25
C SER A 627 9.75 -4.63 13.49
N PHE A 628 10.91 -4.37 14.10
CA PHE A 628 11.00 -3.56 15.32
C PHE A 628 11.01 -2.05 15.04
N LEU A 629 11.44 -1.63 13.85
CA LEU A 629 11.57 -0.23 13.45
C LEU A 629 10.39 0.69 13.87
N PRO A 630 9.10 0.39 13.58
CA PRO A 630 8.01 1.29 13.98
C PRO A 630 7.88 1.41 15.50
N LEU A 631 8.01 0.30 16.24
CA LEU A 631 7.94 0.33 17.69
C LEU A 631 9.10 1.14 18.27
N ARG A 632 10.32 0.94 17.75
CA ARG A 632 11.51 1.70 18.12
C ARG A 632 11.29 3.20 17.99
N GLN A 633 10.76 3.67 16.85
CA GLN A 633 10.47 5.09 16.63
C GLN A 633 9.49 5.66 17.67
N SER A 634 8.44 4.91 18.04
CA SER A 634 7.52 5.34 19.10
C SER A 634 8.20 5.42 20.46
N LEU A 635 9.00 4.43 20.83
CA LEU A 635 9.73 4.43 22.10
C LEU A 635 10.68 5.63 22.19
N GLN A 636 11.42 5.91 21.10
CA GLN A 636 12.34 7.05 21.00
C GLN A 636 11.64 8.40 21.18
N ILE A 637 10.55 8.63 20.44
CA ILE A 637 9.81 9.91 20.49
C ILE A 637 9.12 10.08 21.84
N ALA A 638 8.52 9.03 22.38
CA ALA A 638 7.86 9.08 23.67
C ALA A 638 8.87 9.33 24.82
N SER A 639 10.07 8.73 24.75
CA SER A 639 11.14 8.96 25.74
C SER A 639 11.66 10.41 25.74
N ARG A 640 11.69 11.06 24.57
CA ARG A 640 12.01 12.49 24.47
C ARG A 640 10.99 13.33 25.24
N ALA A 641 9.70 13.02 25.10
CA ALA A 641 8.63 13.77 25.76
C ALA A 641 8.69 13.64 27.28
N THR A 642 8.91 12.42 27.79
CA THR A 642 9.05 12.20 29.24
C THR A 642 10.33 12.82 29.80
N THR A 643 11.41 12.89 29.00
CA THR A 643 12.61 13.65 29.38
C THR A 643 12.30 15.15 29.57
N THR A 644 11.54 15.76 28.65
CA THR A 644 11.11 17.16 28.80
C THR A 644 10.20 17.35 30.01
N LEU A 645 9.20 16.48 30.21
CA LEU A 645 8.31 16.52 31.37
C LEU A 645 9.07 16.37 32.69
N SER A 646 10.11 15.53 32.72
CA SER A 646 11.00 15.39 33.88
C SER A 646 11.68 16.71 34.21
N GLY A 647 12.24 17.40 33.20
CA GLY A 647 12.86 18.71 33.37
C GLY A 647 11.89 19.78 33.88
N LEU A 648 10.68 19.85 33.31
CA LEU A 648 9.62 20.77 33.76
C LEU A 648 9.19 20.51 35.20
N ALA A 649 8.97 19.25 35.56
CA ALA A 649 8.61 18.85 36.91
C ALA A 649 9.71 19.19 37.92
N ALA A 650 10.99 18.92 37.57
CA ALA A 650 12.14 19.25 38.39
C ALA A 650 12.30 20.77 38.60
N GLY A 651 12.19 21.56 37.53
CA GLY A 651 12.23 23.03 37.60
C GLY A 651 11.08 23.64 38.41
N SER A 652 9.97 22.91 38.53
CA SER A 652 8.82 23.28 39.36
C SER A 652 8.88 22.74 40.81
N GLY A 653 9.98 22.09 41.21
CA GLY A 653 10.13 21.49 42.55
C GLY A 653 9.32 20.19 42.77
N ARG A 654 8.77 19.57 41.72
CA ARG A 654 7.99 18.32 41.77
C ARG A 654 8.89 17.10 41.57
N ALA A 655 9.81 16.88 42.52
CA ALA A 655 10.88 15.88 42.40
C ALA A 655 10.37 14.44 42.13
N GLU A 656 9.31 14.00 42.81
CA GLU A 656 8.77 12.64 42.61
C GLU A 656 8.17 12.47 41.21
N GLN A 657 7.47 13.48 40.72
CA GLN A 657 6.90 13.45 39.37
C GLN A 657 8.00 13.50 38.29
N ALA A 658 9.07 14.27 38.52
CA ALA A 658 10.24 14.24 37.65
C ALA A 658 10.84 12.83 37.58
N ARG A 659 11.02 12.20 38.74
CA ARG A 659 11.51 10.81 38.83
C ARG A 659 10.59 9.82 38.10
N GLN A 660 9.27 9.97 38.22
CA GLN A 660 8.30 9.12 37.51
C GLN A 660 8.45 9.25 35.99
N TRP A 661 8.55 10.48 35.47
CA TRP A 661 8.75 10.71 34.04
C TRP A 661 10.10 10.18 33.54
N ALA A 662 11.18 10.43 34.29
CA ALA A 662 12.50 9.87 34.00
C ALA A 662 12.46 8.33 33.98
N GLY A 663 11.75 7.70 34.93
CA GLY A 663 11.50 6.26 34.97
C GLY A 663 10.85 5.73 33.70
N MET A 664 9.74 6.34 33.30
CA MET A 664 9.02 5.94 32.08
C MET A 664 9.88 6.10 30.81
N GLY A 665 10.64 7.19 30.69
CA GLY A 665 11.56 7.40 29.57
C GLY A 665 12.70 6.38 29.54
N PHE A 666 13.27 6.06 30.71
CA PHE A 666 14.31 5.06 30.86
C PHE A 666 13.83 3.66 30.44
N ASP A 667 12.64 3.25 30.88
CA ASP A 667 12.06 1.94 30.52
C ASP A 667 11.89 1.80 29.00
N TRP A 668 11.37 2.84 28.34
CA TRP A 668 11.16 2.82 26.90
C TRP A 668 12.47 2.81 26.10
N ILE A 669 13.46 3.62 26.49
CA ILE A 669 14.73 3.66 25.75
C ILE A 669 15.57 2.40 25.98
N SER A 670 15.56 1.85 27.21
CA SER A 670 16.24 0.59 27.53
C SER A 670 15.66 -0.55 26.70
N ARG A 671 14.32 -0.61 26.59
CA ARG A 671 13.66 -1.56 25.69
C ARG A 671 14.06 -1.36 24.23
N ALA A 672 14.19 -0.13 23.75
CA ALA A 672 14.64 0.12 22.38
C ALA A 672 16.09 -0.32 22.15
N LEU A 673 16.97 -0.11 23.12
CA LEU A 673 18.40 -0.48 23.07
C LEU A 673 18.63 -2.00 23.16
N ALA A 674 17.75 -2.73 23.86
CA ALA A 674 17.88 -4.17 24.05
C ALA A 674 17.61 -5.02 22.79
N GLU A 675 17.03 -4.41 21.74
CA GLU A 675 16.60 -5.13 20.53
C GLU A 675 17.71 -5.26 19.49
N GLU A 676 17.82 -6.45 18.90
CA GLU A 676 18.88 -6.81 17.95
C GLU A 676 18.92 -5.88 16.72
N GLU A 677 17.77 -5.50 16.18
CA GLU A 677 17.68 -4.53 15.07
C GLU A 677 18.27 -3.14 15.44
N THR A 678 18.17 -2.74 16.70
CA THR A 678 18.77 -1.48 17.18
C THR A 678 20.28 -1.62 17.34
N VAL A 679 20.74 -2.76 17.84
CA VAL A 679 22.18 -3.06 17.93
C VAL A 679 22.81 -3.08 16.53
N ALA A 680 22.16 -3.72 15.57
CA ALA A 680 22.60 -3.74 14.17
C ALA A 680 22.62 -2.34 13.55
N LEU A 681 21.61 -1.51 13.84
CA LEU A 681 21.61 -0.10 13.41
C LEU A 681 22.80 0.67 14.00
N LEU A 682 23.04 0.53 15.31
CA LEU A 682 24.11 1.24 16.02
C LEU A 682 25.52 0.77 15.63
N ALA A 683 25.65 -0.42 15.04
CA ALA A 683 26.92 -0.89 14.47
C ALA A 683 27.31 -0.12 13.20
N GLN A 684 26.39 0.67 12.62
CA GLN A 684 26.61 1.45 11.42
C GLN A 684 26.64 2.95 11.73
N VAL A 685 27.62 3.67 11.17
CA VAL A 685 27.66 5.13 11.21
C VAL A 685 26.71 5.67 10.14
N SER A 686 25.47 5.92 10.53
CA SER A 686 24.37 6.31 9.63
C SER A 686 23.50 7.40 10.23
N GLU A 687 22.77 8.15 9.39
CA GLU A 687 21.81 9.16 9.83
C GLU A 687 20.78 8.60 10.84
N PRO A 688 20.14 7.44 10.60
CA PRO A 688 19.16 6.91 11.54
C PRO A 688 19.79 6.49 12.88
N ALA A 689 21.04 6.01 12.87
CA ALA A 689 21.78 5.67 14.10
C ALA A 689 22.11 6.93 14.91
N ALA A 690 22.60 7.99 14.26
CA ALA A 690 22.89 9.27 14.90
C ALA A 690 21.62 9.91 15.49
N HIS A 691 20.52 9.91 14.73
CA HIS A 691 19.23 10.43 15.21
C HIS A 691 18.73 9.63 16.41
N PHE A 692 18.83 8.30 16.38
CA PHE A 692 18.49 7.48 17.55
C PHE A 692 19.32 7.86 18.77
N CYS A 693 20.65 7.97 18.61
CA CYS A 693 21.57 8.32 19.70
C CYS A 693 21.22 9.69 20.31
N LEU A 694 20.94 10.70 19.47
CA LEU A 694 20.57 12.04 19.92
C LEU A 694 19.27 12.06 20.75
N LEU A 695 18.34 11.12 20.51
CA LEU A 695 17.12 10.95 21.30
C LEU A 695 17.34 10.08 22.55
N ALA A 696 18.20 9.07 22.47
CA ALA A 696 18.45 8.11 23.55
C ALA A 696 19.27 8.70 24.69
N VAL A 697 20.35 9.42 24.37
CA VAL A 697 21.31 9.97 25.35
C VAL A 697 20.61 10.88 26.38
N PRO A 698 19.76 11.86 26.01
CA PRO A 698 19.05 12.68 26.99
C PRO A 698 18.22 11.87 27.99
N ALA A 699 17.55 10.80 27.56
CA ALA A 699 16.71 9.98 28.42
C ALA A 699 17.56 9.20 29.44
N LEU A 700 18.69 8.63 29.00
CA LEU A 700 19.63 7.93 29.88
C LEU A 700 20.23 8.87 30.94
N LEU A 701 20.72 10.05 30.52
CA LEU A 701 21.32 11.02 31.45
C LEU A 701 20.29 11.54 32.46
N THR A 702 19.06 11.82 32.01
CA THR A 702 17.97 12.28 32.88
C THR A 702 17.57 11.21 33.90
N ALA A 703 17.62 9.93 33.53
CA ALA A 703 17.39 8.83 34.47
C ALA A 703 18.46 8.74 35.56
N VAL A 704 19.73 9.00 35.22
CA VAL A 704 20.83 9.06 36.21
C VAL A 704 20.68 10.27 37.13
N GLU A 705 20.40 11.46 36.58
CA GLU A 705 20.19 12.70 37.33
C GLU A 705 19.09 12.58 38.40
N HIS A 706 18.04 11.80 38.13
CA HIS A 706 16.92 11.59 39.05
C HIS A 706 17.01 10.28 39.87
N GLY A 707 18.16 9.59 39.86
CA GLY A 707 18.35 8.37 40.65
C GLY A 707 17.41 7.23 40.28
N VAL A 708 17.03 7.16 38.99
CA VAL A 708 16.30 6.04 38.38
C VAL A 708 17.30 4.98 37.88
N ALA A 709 18.42 5.42 37.30
CA ALA A 709 19.45 4.55 36.74
C ALA A 709 20.83 4.80 37.38
N GLY A 710 21.73 3.82 37.27
CA GLY A 710 23.09 3.87 37.82
C GLY A 710 24.14 4.45 36.85
N ALA A 711 25.38 4.55 37.33
CA ALA A 711 26.51 5.11 36.57
C ALA A 711 26.85 4.33 35.27
N ASP A 712 26.48 3.05 35.17
CA ASP A 712 26.70 2.25 33.95
C ASP A 712 26.00 2.86 32.72
N GLU A 713 24.86 3.53 32.93
CA GLU A 713 24.13 4.20 31.85
C GLU A 713 24.83 5.46 31.34
N VAL A 714 25.69 6.10 32.14
CA VAL A 714 26.57 7.19 31.69
C VAL A 714 27.56 6.65 30.66
N ALA A 715 28.12 5.46 30.89
CA ALA A 715 29.01 4.82 29.92
C ALA A 715 28.28 4.41 28.63
N VAL A 716 27.02 3.95 28.71
CA VAL A 716 26.18 3.68 27.53
C VAL A 716 25.92 4.97 26.76
N ALA A 717 25.50 6.04 27.45
CA ALA A 717 25.25 7.36 26.87
C ALA A 717 26.50 7.91 26.15
N GLY A 718 27.69 7.76 26.74
CA GLY A 718 28.94 8.16 26.11
C GLY A 718 29.24 7.42 24.80
N ARG A 719 28.99 6.11 24.74
CA ARG A 719 29.15 5.33 23.49
C ARG A 719 28.18 5.78 22.41
N LEU A 720 26.91 5.99 22.77
CA LEU A 720 25.89 6.46 21.83
C LEU A 720 26.20 7.87 21.30
N LEU A 721 26.63 8.78 22.18
CA LEU A 721 27.05 10.13 21.77
C LEU A 721 28.21 10.06 20.78
N GLY A 722 29.19 9.18 21.01
CA GLY A 722 30.30 8.96 20.09
C GLY A 722 29.87 8.53 18.67
N ILE A 723 28.81 7.73 18.53
CA ILE A 723 28.25 7.35 17.21
C ILE A 723 27.66 8.57 16.51
N ALA A 724 26.90 9.41 17.23
CA ALA A 724 26.31 10.63 16.66
C ALA A 724 27.39 11.65 16.23
N GLU A 725 28.45 11.80 17.02
CA GLU A 725 29.59 12.66 16.68
C GLU A 725 30.37 12.13 15.45
N GLN A 726 30.57 10.81 15.33
CA GLN A 726 31.17 10.20 14.14
C GLN A 726 30.36 10.49 12.88
N TRP A 727 29.03 10.37 12.95
CA TRP A 727 28.15 10.72 11.85
C TRP A 727 28.23 12.21 11.50
N ALA A 728 28.19 13.10 12.50
CA ALA A 728 28.32 14.54 12.28
C ALA A 728 29.60 14.86 11.50
N ARG A 729 30.76 14.35 11.93
CA ARG A 729 32.03 14.52 11.22
C ARG A 729 32.00 13.98 9.78
N LEU A 730 31.33 12.85 9.56
CA LEU A 730 31.24 12.25 8.24
C LEU A 730 30.47 13.14 7.26
N VAL A 731 29.32 13.69 7.66
CA VAL A 731 28.45 14.48 6.77
C VAL A 731 28.87 15.94 6.62
N THR A 732 29.73 16.44 7.49
CA THR A 732 30.23 17.82 7.45
C THR A 732 31.69 17.93 7.04
N GLU A 733 32.27 16.86 6.47
CA GLU A 733 33.68 16.80 6.06
C GLU A 733 34.65 17.19 7.21
N GLY A 734 34.25 16.88 8.45
CA GLY A 734 35.01 17.17 9.66
C GLY A 734 34.64 18.47 10.39
N ASP A 735 33.87 19.37 9.78
CA ASP A 735 33.40 20.60 10.46
C ASP A 735 32.09 20.35 11.21
N GLU A 736 32.17 19.79 12.43
CA GLU A 736 30.99 19.52 13.26
C GLU A 736 30.12 20.76 13.52
N SER A 737 30.65 21.99 13.41
CA SER A 737 29.90 23.22 13.68
C SER A 737 28.82 23.52 12.64
N SER A 738 29.01 23.01 11.42
CA SER A 738 28.02 23.11 10.34
C SER A 738 26.88 22.09 10.47
N TYR A 739 26.99 21.12 11.41
CA TYR A 739 25.95 20.12 11.62
C TYR A 739 24.71 20.76 12.29
N SER A 740 23.52 20.47 11.76
CA SER A 740 22.26 21.06 12.25
C SER A 740 21.92 20.74 13.71
N HIS A 741 22.61 19.77 14.32
CA HIS A 741 22.46 19.42 15.73
C HIS A 741 23.74 19.66 16.55
N HIS A 742 24.64 20.53 16.09
CA HIS A 742 25.90 20.84 16.78
C HIS A 742 25.70 21.24 18.25
N ASP A 743 24.85 22.24 18.51
CA ASP A 743 24.62 22.74 19.88
C ASP A 743 24.08 21.65 20.82
N ARG A 744 23.27 20.74 20.27
CA ARG A 744 22.77 19.58 21.01
C ARG A 744 23.89 18.62 21.37
N LEU A 745 24.83 18.33 20.47
CA LEU A 745 25.99 17.51 20.76
C LEU A 745 26.85 18.12 21.86
N VAL A 746 27.12 19.43 21.77
CA VAL A 746 27.89 20.19 22.78
C VAL A 746 27.21 20.12 24.15
N GLY A 747 25.90 20.37 24.20
CA GLY A 747 25.12 20.30 25.45
C GLY A 747 25.11 18.90 26.07
N LEU A 748 25.01 17.85 25.27
CA LEU A 748 25.04 16.47 25.76
C LEU A 748 26.44 16.06 26.26
N ARG A 749 27.50 16.53 25.61
CA ARG A 749 28.89 16.32 26.07
C ARG A 749 29.12 16.97 27.43
N ALA A 750 28.65 18.21 27.61
CA ALA A 750 28.74 18.90 28.89
C ALA A 750 27.96 18.18 30.00
N ARG A 751 26.72 17.72 29.73
CA ARG A 751 25.94 16.92 30.70
C ARG A 751 26.64 15.60 31.05
N LEU A 752 27.20 14.90 30.05
CA LEU A 752 27.92 13.66 30.26
C LEU A 752 29.13 13.85 31.20
N ALA A 753 29.89 14.93 31.01
CA ALA A 753 31.07 15.26 31.82
C ALA A 753 30.75 15.72 33.25
N LEU A 754 29.48 16.04 33.56
CA LEU A 754 29.05 16.37 34.92
C LEU A 754 28.64 15.12 35.73
N LEU A 755 28.30 14.02 35.04
CA LEU A 755 27.74 12.80 35.64
C LEU A 755 28.76 11.64 35.75
N GLY A 756 29.94 11.79 35.15
CA GLY A 756 31.09 10.89 35.25
C GLY A 756 32.39 11.67 35.31
#